data_AF-A0A258E4J6-F1
#
_entry.id   AF-A0A258E4J6-F1
#
_cell.length_a   1.000
_cell.length_b   1.000
_cell.length_c   1.000
_cell.angle_alpha   90.00
_cell.angle_beta   90.00
_cell.angle_gamma   90.00
#
_symmetry.space_group_name_H-M   'P 1'
#
loop_
_entity.id
_entity.type
_entity.pdbx_description
1 polymer ?
#
loop_
_entity_poly.entity_id
_entity_poly.type
_entity_poly.pdbx_seq_one_letter_code
_entity_poly.pdbx_strand_id
1 'polypeptide(L)'
;MTQKYYGLLTNVGLAKLAAAAAGGAPLALATMAFGDGGGAETAPGKTATALVNERYRAPVVEKYPHPTNPAILYVEGVIPSGIGGWTMREAGIFDAAGDLIVVAKPPAIDVALISEGASTEGIVRLPLVFESLDAVQLLIDPTVVLATQGWVLDRLLSRPFITVESITTSAPPAAPVSHSLYVVPAGATGAWAGQTHKLAYYQGGWSYRDSPVGKRIAASDTGSSWRRTATGWERLWVEPEIETLLAASGHAAPHGADARVTRAVRSQRINYVPAAGGTANALVVALDPPLTGRVPGMPLRVRIAAANTGAATLDAGYGPLPIVTKRGVAIARGDLPAGADMEVIDVGGAWMLAGIAYSEFRRRLTADATFYIRSDGNDGNLGLINSATGAFQTLAGAFARVSREYETTGFIVTFQLGMAGTYVGAALASAAGNWELVGSSWANAASYVIESPPGLPYTIYSELSDLRIRRCTLRTVYAGTPTIETGVQVANGGNILLDDVVVSQANNRAGYRDIYVNTRGAVRCLNRVQFGGAGSRFVSVECVNQGLFVASDNPAVPTQFFSSGTMSMTGVWCRVTMGGYANWTSCNLAGAAATGSRYYADTGGGIDTGGGGANFFPGNAGGTAVAATMGWYR
;
A
#
# COMPACT_ATOMS: atom_id res chain seq x y z
N MET A 1 47.35 49.36 -38.40
CA MET A 1 46.15 49.26 -39.25
C MET A 1 45.11 50.23 -38.70
N THR A 2 44.81 51.31 -39.42
CA THR A 2 43.85 52.33 -39.01
C THR A 2 42.44 51.71 -39.01
N GLN A 3 41.76 51.72 -37.87
CA GLN A 3 40.42 51.13 -37.75
C GLN A 3 39.44 51.85 -38.69
N LYS A 4 38.68 51.10 -39.49
CA LYS A 4 37.82 51.68 -40.55
C LYS A 4 36.63 52.50 -40.00
N TYR A 5 36.10 52.10 -38.84
CA TYR A 5 35.04 52.77 -38.10
C TYR A 5 35.39 52.76 -36.61
N TYR A 6 35.24 53.89 -35.94
CA TYR A 6 35.68 54.06 -34.56
C TYR A 6 34.94 55.22 -33.88
N GLY A 7 34.82 55.14 -32.55
CA GLY A 7 34.47 56.26 -31.68
C GLY A 7 35.69 56.65 -30.86
N LEU A 8 35.87 57.95 -30.61
CA LEU A 8 36.94 58.46 -29.76
C LEU A 8 36.43 59.51 -28.79
N LEU A 9 37.00 59.48 -27.59
CA LEU A 9 36.80 60.51 -26.58
C LEU A 9 37.58 61.77 -27.01
N THR A 10 36.90 62.92 -27.01
CA THR A 10 37.57 64.21 -27.27
C THR A 10 38.45 64.59 -26.08
N ASN A 11 39.36 65.54 -26.25
CA ASN A 11 40.18 66.06 -25.17
C ASN A 11 39.32 66.66 -24.04
N VAL A 12 38.18 67.27 -24.40
CA VAL A 12 37.19 67.80 -23.45
C VAL A 12 36.51 66.65 -22.70
N GLY A 13 36.06 65.62 -23.41
CA GLY A 13 35.45 64.44 -22.80
C GLY A 13 36.41 63.70 -21.86
N LEU A 14 37.69 63.58 -22.24
CA LEU A 14 38.73 62.96 -21.43
C LEU A 14 39.00 63.77 -20.15
N ALA A 15 39.10 65.09 -20.24
CA ALA A 15 39.31 65.95 -19.07
C ALA A 15 38.13 65.88 -18.10
N LYS A 16 36.89 65.90 -18.59
CA LYS A 16 35.69 65.77 -17.75
C LYS A 16 35.55 64.39 -17.12
N LEU A 17 35.89 63.33 -17.86
CA LEU A 17 35.91 61.97 -17.33
C LEU A 17 36.98 61.80 -16.24
N ALA A 18 38.18 62.34 -16.44
CA ALA A 18 39.26 62.32 -15.45
C ALA A 18 38.89 63.11 -14.19
N ALA A 19 38.22 64.27 -14.33
CA ALA A 19 37.73 65.06 -13.21
C ALA A 19 36.65 64.30 -12.41
N ALA A 20 35.72 63.61 -13.08
CA ALA A 20 34.71 62.78 -12.43
C ALA A 20 35.35 61.58 -11.70
N ALA A 21 36.33 60.91 -12.31
CA ALA A 21 37.07 59.80 -11.68
C ALA A 21 37.90 60.24 -10.46
N ALA A 22 38.37 61.49 -10.43
CA ALA A 22 39.10 62.09 -9.31
C ALA A 22 38.19 62.60 -8.17
N GLY A 23 36.88 62.28 -8.19
CA GLY A 23 35.91 62.66 -7.16
C GLY A 23 35.06 63.90 -7.50
N GLY A 24 35.13 64.42 -8.73
CA GLY A 24 34.28 65.49 -9.22
C GLY A 24 32.85 65.05 -9.58
N ALA A 25 32.02 65.99 -10.06
CA ALA A 25 30.65 65.69 -10.47
C ALA A 25 30.63 64.66 -11.61
N PRO A 26 29.77 63.62 -11.55
CA PRO A 26 29.67 62.59 -12.58
C PRO A 26 29.36 63.14 -13.98
N LEU A 27 29.93 62.53 -15.02
CA LEU A 27 29.71 62.96 -16.41
C LEU A 27 28.34 62.49 -16.93
N ALA A 28 27.42 63.44 -17.14
CA ALA A 28 26.09 63.19 -17.67
C ALA A 28 26.04 63.37 -19.20
N LEU A 29 25.78 62.30 -19.94
CA LEU A 29 25.56 62.33 -21.39
C LEU A 29 24.09 62.70 -21.66
N ALA A 30 23.85 63.77 -22.42
CA ALA A 30 22.52 64.36 -22.60
C ALA A 30 21.93 64.14 -24.00
N THR A 31 22.70 64.43 -25.04
CA THR A 31 22.21 64.34 -26.44
C THR A 31 23.19 63.62 -27.34
N MET A 32 22.66 62.93 -28.34
CA MET A 32 23.40 62.33 -29.44
C MET A 32 23.07 63.09 -30.72
N ALA A 33 24.10 63.52 -31.45
CA ALA A 33 23.96 64.18 -32.73
C ALA A 33 24.50 63.30 -33.87
N PHE A 34 23.92 63.48 -35.05
CA PHE A 34 24.19 62.71 -36.24
C PHE A 34 24.40 63.67 -37.41
N GLY A 35 25.41 63.39 -38.23
CA GLY A 35 25.80 64.25 -39.35
C GLY A 35 26.12 63.47 -40.62
N ASP A 36 26.11 64.17 -41.74
CA ASP A 36 26.44 63.63 -43.06
C ASP A 36 27.90 63.91 -43.48
N GLY A 37 28.68 64.55 -42.61
CA GLY A 37 30.08 64.88 -42.87
C GLY A 37 30.31 65.88 -44.01
N GLY A 38 29.28 66.62 -44.43
CA GLY A 38 29.32 67.51 -45.60
C GLY A 38 29.31 66.75 -46.93
N GLY A 39 28.84 65.50 -46.94
CA GLY A 39 28.80 64.63 -48.12
C GLY A 39 30.07 63.80 -48.37
N ALA A 40 31.10 63.93 -47.54
CA ALA A 40 32.34 63.16 -47.61
C ALA A 40 32.58 62.32 -46.33
N GLU A 41 33.49 61.34 -46.40
CA GLU A 41 33.90 60.63 -45.19
C GLU A 41 34.67 61.55 -44.24
N THR A 42 34.30 61.55 -42.97
CA THR A 42 35.01 62.32 -41.94
C THR A 42 36.16 61.49 -41.34
N ALA A 43 37.17 62.19 -40.82
CA ALA A 43 38.25 61.61 -40.03
C ALA A 43 38.30 62.32 -38.67
N PRO A 44 37.42 61.94 -37.72
CA PRO A 44 37.31 62.65 -36.45
C PRO A 44 38.61 62.57 -35.64
N GLY A 45 39.00 63.68 -35.01
CA GLY A 45 40.19 63.77 -34.16
C GLY A 45 39.83 64.12 -32.70
N LYS A 46 40.74 63.85 -31.76
CA LYS A 46 40.52 64.13 -30.32
C LYS A 46 40.31 65.61 -30.00
N THR A 47 40.71 66.52 -30.89
CA THR A 47 40.51 67.97 -30.74
C THR A 47 39.15 68.45 -31.23
N ALA A 48 38.27 67.56 -31.73
CA ALA A 48 36.95 67.94 -32.22
C ALA A 48 36.09 68.52 -31.09
N THR A 49 35.45 69.65 -31.38
CA THR A 49 34.48 70.33 -30.49
C THR A 49 33.06 70.34 -31.07
N ALA A 50 32.89 69.99 -32.34
CA ALA A 50 31.63 69.86 -33.05
C ALA A 50 31.73 68.81 -34.18
N LEU A 51 30.59 68.40 -34.74
CA LEU A 51 30.51 67.61 -35.97
C LEU A 51 30.79 68.49 -37.19
N VAL A 52 31.26 67.89 -38.30
CA VAL A 52 31.57 68.61 -39.55
C VAL A 52 30.31 69.22 -40.17
N ASN A 53 29.22 68.46 -40.21
CA ASN A 53 27.91 68.91 -40.64
C ASN A 53 26.80 68.13 -39.90
N GLU A 54 26.37 68.68 -38.77
CA GLU A 54 25.27 68.12 -37.98
C GLU A 54 23.92 68.26 -38.72
N ARG A 55 23.22 67.14 -38.88
CA ARG A 55 21.91 67.06 -39.57
C ARG A 55 20.76 66.86 -38.61
N TYR A 56 21.00 66.18 -37.50
CA TYR A 56 19.98 65.91 -36.50
C TYR A 56 20.59 65.67 -35.11
N ARG A 57 19.85 66.07 -34.08
CA ARG A 57 20.20 65.85 -32.67
C ARG A 57 18.99 65.36 -31.90
N ALA A 58 19.20 64.33 -31.09
CA ALA A 58 18.18 63.74 -30.24
C ALA A 58 18.70 63.57 -28.80
N PRO A 59 17.81 63.52 -27.80
CA PRO A 59 18.16 63.03 -26.48
C PRO A 59 18.74 61.61 -26.54
N VAL A 60 19.66 61.29 -25.64
CA VAL A 60 20.12 59.91 -25.45
C VAL A 60 18.95 59.08 -24.93
N VAL A 61 18.63 57.98 -25.62
CA VAL A 61 17.47 57.13 -25.33
C VAL A 61 17.81 56.07 -24.30
N GLU A 62 18.90 55.35 -24.52
CA GLU A 62 19.35 54.30 -23.61
C GLU A 62 20.87 54.25 -23.58
N LYS A 63 21.40 53.81 -22.44
CA LYS A 63 22.81 53.42 -22.35
C LYS A 63 22.97 52.23 -21.41
N TYR A 64 23.84 51.29 -21.79
CA TYR A 64 24.08 50.08 -21.01
C TYR A 64 25.49 49.52 -21.29
N PRO A 65 26.11 48.86 -20.30
CA PRO A 65 27.43 48.27 -20.46
C PRO A 65 27.40 47.05 -21.40
N HIS A 66 28.50 46.78 -22.08
CA HIS A 66 28.65 45.55 -22.87
C HIS A 66 28.64 44.32 -21.95
N PRO A 67 27.91 43.24 -22.32
CA PRO A 67 27.68 42.09 -21.43
C PRO A 67 28.96 41.35 -20.99
N THR A 68 30.04 41.45 -21.76
CA THR A 68 31.31 40.76 -21.47
C THR A 68 32.54 41.67 -21.37
N ASN A 69 32.42 42.97 -21.68
CA ASN A 69 33.54 43.92 -21.58
C ASN A 69 33.06 45.18 -20.87
N PRO A 70 33.23 45.27 -19.54
CA PRO A 70 32.75 46.41 -18.77
C PRO A 70 33.45 47.72 -19.12
N ALA A 71 34.52 47.73 -19.94
CA ALA A 71 35.10 48.96 -20.47
C ALA A 71 34.28 49.55 -21.64
N ILE A 72 33.24 48.86 -22.14
CA ILE A 72 32.42 49.33 -23.27
C ILE A 72 31.04 49.74 -22.78
N LEU A 73 30.61 50.96 -23.12
CA LEU A 73 29.26 51.46 -22.91
C LEU A 73 28.58 51.69 -24.27
N TYR A 74 27.43 51.08 -24.47
CA TYR A 74 26.57 51.41 -25.61
C TYR A 74 25.72 52.62 -25.29
N VAL A 75 25.62 53.55 -26.22
CA VAL A 75 24.70 54.69 -26.16
C VAL A 75 23.83 54.67 -27.41
N GLU A 76 22.52 54.83 -27.23
CA GLU A 76 21.53 54.77 -28.30
C GLU A 76 20.82 56.12 -28.47
N GLY A 77 20.64 56.50 -29.73
CA GLY A 77 19.79 57.62 -30.13
C GLY A 77 18.85 57.17 -31.24
N VAL A 78 17.66 57.78 -31.28
CA VAL A 78 16.63 57.48 -32.28
C VAL A 78 16.60 58.59 -33.31
N ILE A 79 16.61 58.23 -34.60
CA ILE A 79 16.31 59.14 -35.69
C ILE A 79 14.88 58.84 -36.15
N PRO A 80 13.91 59.75 -35.93
CA PRO A 80 12.54 59.56 -36.38
C PRO A 80 12.46 59.49 -37.90
N SER A 81 11.49 58.72 -38.41
CA SER A 81 11.30 58.50 -39.86
C SER A 81 10.99 59.78 -40.68
N GLY A 82 10.63 60.89 -40.02
CA GLY A 82 10.44 62.20 -40.64
C GLY A 82 11.72 63.01 -40.89
N ILE A 83 12.87 62.57 -40.37
CA ILE A 83 14.16 63.26 -40.49
C ILE A 83 15.13 62.36 -41.26
N GLY A 84 15.29 62.60 -42.56
CA GLY A 84 16.11 61.78 -43.45
C GLY A 84 16.49 62.48 -44.76
N GLY A 85 16.84 61.70 -45.79
CA GLY A 85 17.28 62.18 -47.10
C GLY A 85 18.78 62.49 -47.17
N TRP A 86 19.56 61.92 -46.24
CA TRP A 86 21.02 62.09 -46.15
C TRP A 86 21.66 60.81 -45.61
N THR A 87 22.92 60.59 -45.99
CA THR A 87 23.70 59.44 -45.50
C THR A 87 24.44 59.84 -44.24
N MET A 88 24.19 59.16 -43.13
CA MET A 88 24.91 59.36 -41.88
C MET A 88 26.36 58.89 -42.03
N ARG A 89 27.31 59.77 -41.68
CA ARG A 89 28.76 59.53 -41.78
C ARG A 89 29.54 59.94 -40.54
N GLU A 90 28.92 60.68 -39.63
CA GLU A 90 29.49 61.05 -38.34
C GLU A 90 28.42 61.04 -37.25
N ALA A 91 28.83 60.79 -36.02
CA ALA A 91 27.98 60.89 -34.85
C ALA A 91 28.76 61.43 -33.66
N GLY A 92 28.08 62.13 -32.76
CA GLY A 92 28.69 62.76 -31.59
C GLY A 92 27.78 62.68 -30.37
N ILE A 93 28.37 62.64 -29.19
CA ILE A 93 27.63 62.64 -27.91
C ILE A 93 28.04 63.85 -27.10
N PHE A 94 27.05 64.58 -26.61
CA PHE A 94 27.22 65.82 -25.87
C PHE A 94 26.70 65.69 -24.44
N ASP A 95 27.32 66.42 -23.53
CA ASP A 95 26.83 66.55 -22.16
C ASP A 95 25.75 67.64 -22.02
N ALA A 96 25.25 67.82 -20.79
CA ALA A 96 24.23 68.83 -20.50
C ALA A 96 24.71 70.29 -20.68
N ALA A 97 26.02 70.54 -20.70
CA ALA A 97 26.59 71.86 -20.96
C ALA A 97 26.78 72.13 -22.46
N GLY A 98 26.51 71.15 -23.32
CA GLY A 98 26.66 71.25 -24.77
C GLY A 98 28.08 70.93 -25.26
N ASP A 99 28.95 70.38 -24.40
CA ASP A 99 30.31 70.02 -24.77
C ASP A 99 30.35 68.66 -25.47
N LEU A 100 31.09 68.55 -26.59
CA LEU A 100 31.26 67.30 -27.33
C LEU A 100 32.19 66.35 -26.58
N ILE A 101 31.63 65.27 -26.04
CA ILE A 101 32.35 64.28 -25.24
C ILE A 101 32.97 63.19 -26.11
N VAL A 102 32.21 62.70 -27.09
CA VAL A 102 32.65 61.65 -28.02
C VAL A 102 32.34 62.09 -29.43
N VAL A 103 33.28 61.84 -30.35
CA VAL A 103 33.03 61.89 -31.79
C VAL A 103 33.32 60.53 -32.43
N ALA A 104 32.51 60.13 -33.40
CA ALA A 104 32.60 58.82 -34.02
C ALA A 104 32.44 58.88 -35.55
N LYS A 105 33.11 57.93 -36.19
CA LYS A 105 33.00 57.60 -37.61
C LYS A 105 32.20 56.30 -37.77
N PRO A 106 30.85 56.35 -37.85
CA PRO A 106 30.02 55.18 -38.15
C PRO A 106 30.17 54.75 -39.62
N PRO A 107 29.72 53.53 -39.99
CA PRO A 107 29.54 53.17 -41.39
C PRO A 107 28.50 54.10 -42.05
N ALA A 108 28.63 54.28 -43.37
CA ALA A 108 27.67 55.03 -44.16
C ALA A 108 26.29 54.35 -44.09
N ILE A 109 25.30 55.03 -43.49
CA ILE A 109 23.93 54.54 -43.32
C ILE A 109 22.99 55.55 -43.96
N ASP A 110 22.21 55.10 -44.95
CA ASP A 110 21.20 55.96 -45.59
C ASP A 110 19.99 56.11 -44.68
N VAL A 111 19.75 57.35 -44.23
CA VAL A 111 18.60 57.69 -43.39
C VAL A 111 17.45 58.07 -44.33
N ALA A 112 16.53 57.14 -44.58
CA ALA A 112 15.43 57.32 -45.55
C ALA A 112 14.32 58.25 -45.04
N LEU A 113 13.65 58.97 -45.96
CA LEU A 113 12.47 59.80 -45.66
C LEU A 113 11.16 59.01 -45.82
N ILE A 114 10.12 59.37 -45.05
CA ILE A 114 8.76 58.85 -45.22
C ILE A 114 8.24 59.02 -46.67
N SER A 115 8.59 60.11 -47.36
CA SER A 115 8.19 60.36 -48.76
C SER A 115 8.83 59.40 -49.76
N GLU A 116 9.85 58.66 -49.37
CA GLU A 116 10.55 57.65 -50.18
C GLU A 116 10.03 56.23 -49.89
N GLY A 117 8.95 56.09 -49.12
CA GLY A 117 8.27 54.82 -48.85
C GLY A 117 8.80 54.04 -47.64
N ALA A 118 9.65 54.64 -46.80
CA ALA A 118 10.15 54.01 -45.58
C ALA A 118 9.19 54.22 -44.39
N SER A 119 8.84 53.14 -43.68
CA SER A 119 7.89 53.15 -42.53
C SER A 119 8.53 52.74 -41.19
N THR A 120 9.85 52.71 -41.09
CA THR A 120 10.56 52.18 -39.90
C THR A 120 11.46 53.24 -39.25
N GLU A 121 11.35 53.41 -37.93
CA GLU A 121 12.26 54.23 -37.12
C GLU A 121 13.61 53.52 -36.95
N GLY A 122 14.71 54.28 -37.11
CA GLY A 122 16.06 53.73 -36.99
C GLY A 122 16.67 54.02 -35.62
N ILE A 123 17.04 52.97 -34.88
CA ILE A 123 17.85 53.09 -33.66
C ILE A 123 19.32 53.02 -34.05
N VAL A 124 20.09 54.07 -33.75
CA VAL A 124 21.54 54.09 -33.96
C VAL A 124 22.24 53.82 -32.64
N ARG A 125 23.07 52.78 -32.61
CA ARG A 125 23.84 52.35 -31.44
C ARG A 125 25.32 52.65 -31.63
N LEU A 126 25.90 53.43 -30.74
CA LEU A 126 27.34 53.75 -30.73
C LEU A 126 28.06 53.08 -29.55
N PRO A 127 29.06 52.21 -29.79
CA PRO A 127 29.92 51.68 -28.75
C PRO A 127 30.97 52.71 -28.34
N LEU A 128 31.05 52.99 -27.04
CA LEU A 128 32.08 53.81 -26.42
C LEU A 128 33.01 52.94 -25.60
N VAL A 129 34.31 53.22 -25.63
CA VAL A 129 35.28 52.56 -24.76
C VAL A 129 35.76 53.56 -23.70
N PHE A 130 35.57 53.21 -22.43
CA PHE A 130 35.96 53.98 -21.25
C PHE A 130 36.98 53.20 -20.41
N GLU A 131 37.92 53.89 -19.77
CA GLU A 131 38.87 53.26 -18.83
C GLU A 131 38.22 52.89 -17.49
N SER A 132 37.13 53.58 -17.10
CA SER A 132 36.29 53.25 -15.94
C SER A 132 34.86 53.79 -16.14
N LEU A 133 33.84 52.96 -15.86
CA LEU A 133 32.42 53.34 -15.99
C LEU A 133 31.85 54.04 -14.74
N ASP A 134 32.53 53.97 -13.58
CA ASP A 134 32.02 54.55 -12.32
C ASP A 134 31.93 56.08 -12.36
N ALA A 135 32.68 56.73 -13.26
CA ALA A 135 32.69 58.19 -13.44
C ALA A 135 31.54 58.74 -14.31
N VAL A 136 30.66 57.87 -14.86
CA VAL A 136 29.60 58.25 -15.82
C VAL A 136 28.21 58.01 -15.22
N GLN A 137 27.46 59.07 -14.86
CA GLN A 137 26.11 58.93 -14.28
C GLN A 137 25.00 58.77 -15.32
N LEU A 138 24.04 57.89 -15.02
CA LEU A 138 22.87 57.57 -15.81
C LEU A 138 21.66 58.43 -15.41
N LEU A 139 21.44 59.53 -16.13
CA LEU A 139 20.20 60.30 -16.09
C LEU A 139 19.37 59.92 -17.31
N ILE A 140 18.33 59.11 -17.11
CA ILE A 140 17.26 58.88 -18.08
C ILE A 140 16.09 59.77 -17.63
N ASP A 141 15.57 60.60 -18.52
CA ASP A 141 14.27 61.27 -18.33
C ASP A 141 13.17 60.21 -18.53
N PRO A 142 12.45 59.79 -17.48
CA PRO A 142 11.48 58.70 -17.56
C PRO A 142 10.18 59.09 -18.29
N THR A 143 10.08 60.28 -18.90
CA THR A 143 8.87 60.73 -19.59
C THR A 143 8.90 60.62 -21.11
N VAL A 144 9.98 60.11 -21.71
CA VAL A 144 10.08 59.91 -23.17
C VAL A 144 10.41 58.45 -23.53
N VAL A 145 9.47 57.54 -23.26
CA VAL A 145 9.39 56.24 -23.94
C VAL A 145 7.95 56.02 -24.38
N LEU A 146 7.64 56.37 -25.62
CA LEU A 146 6.34 56.08 -26.23
C LEU A 146 6.34 54.63 -26.76
N ALA A 147 6.04 53.67 -25.89
CA ALA A 147 5.06 52.68 -26.30
C ALA A 147 3.70 53.38 -26.17
N THR A 148 2.92 53.50 -27.24
CA THR A 148 1.58 54.08 -27.09
C THR A 148 0.83 53.26 -26.05
N GLN A 149 0.19 53.93 -25.09
CA GLN A 149 -0.55 53.27 -23.99
C GLN A 149 -1.54 52.22 -24.53
N GLY A 150 -2.10 52.46 -25.73
CA GLY A 150 -2.92 51.51 -26.46
C GLY A 150 -2.20 50.20 -26.80
N TRP A 151 -0.95 50.25 -27.25
CA TRP A 151 -0.17 49.06 -27.60
C TRP A 151 0.14 48.17 -26.39
N VAL A 152 0.51 48.78 -25.26
CA VAL A 152 0.80 48.05 -24.01
C VAL A 152 -0.47 47.39 -23.47
N LEU A 153 -1.59 48.12 -23.46
CA LEU A 153 -2.89 47.59 -23.00
C LEU A 153 -3.41 46.47 -23.90
N ASP A 154 -3.32 46.59 -25.22
CA ASP A 154 -3.71 45.53 -26.15
C ASP A 154 -2.84 44.27 -25.98
N ARG A 155 -1.54 44.44 -25.67
CA ARG A 155 -0.66 43.30 -25.43
C ARG A 155 -0.92 42.62 -24.08
N LEU A 156 -1.31 43.38 -23.06
CA LEU A 156 -1.69 42.85 -21.74
C LEU A 156 -3.06 42.15 -21.80
N LEU A 157 -4.01 42.69 -22.57
CA LEU A 157 -5.35 42.13 -22.78
C LEU A 157 -5.39 40.94 -23.75
N SER A 158 -4.39 40.77 -24.62
CA SER A 158 -4.24 39.57 -25.46
C SER A 158 -3.60 38.39 -24.72
N ARG A 159 -3.12 38.56 -23.48
CA ARG A 159 -2.63 37.44 -22.66
C ARG A 159 -3.78 36.46 -22.37
N PRO A 160 -3.54 35.13 -22.39
CA PRO A 160 -4.58 34.15 -22.11
C PRO A 160 -5.15 34.23 -20.68
N PHE A 161 -4.40 34.87 -19.78
CA PHE A 161 -4.75 35.03 -18.36
C PHE A 161 -4.26 36.38 -17.84
N ILE A 162 -5.09 37.06 -17.04
CA ILE A 162 -4.80 38.35 -16.38
C ILE A 162 -5.36 38.36 -14.94
N THR A 163 -4.87 39.24 -14.10
CA THR A 163 -5.37 39.46 -12.73
C THR A 163 -6.21 40.72 -12.67
N VAL A 164 -7.30 40.71 -11.90
CA VAL A 164 -8.16 41.86 -11.61
C VAL A 164 -8.31 42.01 -10.10
N GLU A 165 -8.48 43.25 -9.64
CA GLU A 165 -8.69 43.57 -8.23
C GLU A 165 -10.03 43.01 -7.73
N SER A 166 -11.09 43.22 -8.51
CA SER A 166 -12.41 42.73 -8.14
C SER A 166 -13.29 42.43 -9.35
N ILE A 167 -14.15 41.42 -9.19
CA ILE A 167 -15.24 41.08 -10.10
C ILE A 167 -16.63 41.35 -9.49
N THR A 168 -16.70 41.55 -8.17
CA THR A 168 -17.96 41.72 -7.43
C THR A 168 -18.30 43.18 -7.13
N THR A 169 -17.33 44.09 -7.17
CA THR A 169 -17.53 45.51 -6.87
C THR A 169 -18.53 46.13 -7.85
N SER A 170 -19.63 46.70 -7.34
CA SER A 170 -20.75 47.18 -8.17
C SER A 170 -20.76 48.69 -8.43
N ALA A 171 -19.76 49.43 -7.94
CA ALA A 171 -19.58 50.86 -8.19
C ALA A 171 -18.08 51.21 -8.20
N PRO A 172 -17.62 52.19 -8.99
CA PRO A 172 -16.23 52.62 -8.98
C PRO A 172 -15.76 52.99 -7.56
N PRO A 173 -14.59 52.52 -7.09
CA PRO A 173 -14.04 52.93 -5.82
C PRO A 173 -13.94 54.46 -5.72
N ALA A 174 -14.20 55.03 -4.53
CA ALA A 174 -14.14 56.47 -4.31
C ALA A 174 -12.72 57.05 -4.45
N ALA A 175 -11.69 56.23 -4.17
CA ALA A 175 -10.28 56.56 -4.36
C ALA A 175 -9.58 55.42 -5.12
N PRO A 176 -9.77 55.30 -6.44
CA PRO A 176 -9.19 54.23 -7.23
C PRO A 176 -7.68 54.44 -7.41
N VAL A 177 -6.90 53.37 -7.21
CA VAL A 177 -5.45 53.39 -7.38
C VAL A 177 -5.14 53.45 -8.88
N SER A 178 -4.19 54.30 -9.30
CA SER A 178 -3.76 54.34 -10.69
C SER A 178 -3.24 52.96 -11.11
N HIS A 179 -3.67 52.52 -12.29
CA HIS A 179 -3.41 51.22 -12.90
C HIS A 179 -4.20 50.03 -12.33
N SER A 180 -5.23 50.28 -11.50
CA SER A 180 -6.14 49.23 -11.03
C SER A 180 -7.08 48.73 -12.12
N LEU A 181 -7.38 47.42 -12.10
CA LEU A 181 -8.18 46.73 -13.11
C LEU A 181 -9.32 45.96 -12.44
N TYR A 182 -10.54 46.13 -12.95
CA TYR A 182 -11.76 45.51 -12.42
C TYR A 182 -12.57 44.85 -13.53
N VAL A 183 -13.40 43.88 -13.18
CA VAL A 183 -14.52 43.47 -14.04
C VAL A 183 -15.77 44.21 -13.58
N VAL A 184 -16.48 44.82 -14.53
CA VAL A 184 -17.76 45.48 -14.25
C VAL A 184 -18.86 44.41 -14.13
N PRO A 185 -19.46 44.20 -12.95
CA PRO A 185 -20.55 43.23 -12.80
C PRO A 185 -21.84 43.71 -13.48
N ALA A 186 -22.79 42.80 -13.64
CA ALA A 186 -24.13 43.19 -14.09
C ALA A 186 -24.79 44.11 -13.04
N GLY A 187 -25.45 45.17 -13.51
CA GLY A 187 -26.11 46.15 -12.64
C GLY A 187 -25.17 47.14 -11.94
N ALA A 188 -23.94 47.31 -12.44
CA ALA A 188 -23.01 48.31 -11.91
C ALA A 188 -23.58 49.74 -12.00
N THR A 189 -23.22 50.58 -11.04
CA THR A 189 -23.73 51.95 -10.86
C THR A 189 -22.62 53.01 -11.00
N GLY A 190 -22.99 54.29 -11.00
CA GLY A 190 -22.04 55.40 -11.14
C GLY A 190 -21.37 55.42 -12.51
N ALA A 191 -20.07 55.75 -12.56
CA ALA A 191 -19.33 55.82 -13.83
C ALA A 191 -19.27 54.49 -14.59
N TRP A 192 -19.48 53.35 -13.91
CA TRP A 192 -19.48 52.00 -14.49
C TRP A 192 -20.83 51.59 -15.09
N ALA A 193 -21.88 52.41 -14.94
CA ALA A 193 -23.21 52.12 -15.48
C ALA A 193 -23.18 51.91 -17.00
N GLY A 194 -23.80 50.83 -17.48
CA GLY A 194 -23.85 50.48 -18.90
C GLY A 194 -22.62 49.75 -19.46
N GLN A 195 -21.58 49.50 -18.65
CA GLN A 195 -20.33 48.83 -19.09
C GLN A 195 -20.24 47.36 -18.66
N THR A 196 -21.39 46.68 -18.56
CA THR A 196 -21.53 45.32 -18.02
C THR A 196 -20.58 44.30 -18.68
N HIS A 197 -19.91 43.49 -17.85
CA HIS A 197 -18.95 42.43 -18.20
C HIS A 197 -17.66 42.88 -18.89
N LYS A 198 -17.43 44.19 -19.03
CA LYS A 198 -16.18 44.74 -19.54
C LYS A 198 -15.12 44.80 -18.44
N LEU A 199 -13.87 44.96 -18.86
CA LEU A 199 -12.76 45.30 -17.97
C LEU A 199 -12.69 46.82 -17.83
N ALA A 200 -12.74 47.30 -16.59
CA ALA A 200 -12.60 48.71 -16.24
C ALA A 200 -11.20 48.96 -15.67
N TYR A 201 -10.47 49.87 -16.28
CA TYR A 201 -9.10 50.24 -15.93
C TYR A 201 -9.03 51.71 -15.54
N TYR A 202 -8.35 52.05 -14.45
CA TYR A 202 -8.24 53.43 -13.95
C TYR A 202 -6.85 54.02 -14.13
N GLN A 203 -6.76 55.19 -14.77
CA GLN A 203 -5.53 56.00 -14.85
C GLN A 203 -5.91 57.48 -15.05
N GLY A 204 -6.15 58.21 -13.96
CA GLY A 204 -6.68 59.59 -14.02
C GLY A 204 -8.14 59.69 -14.51
N GLY A 205 -8.69 58.61 -15.07
CA GLY A 205 -10.08 58.42 -15.50
C GLY A 205 -10.36 56.94 -15.81
N TRP A 206 -11.64 56.57 -15.92
CA TRP A 206 -12.06 55.19 -16.23
C TRP A 206 -12.04 54.91 -17.73
N SER A 207 -11.38 53.82 -18.11
CA SER A 207 -11.39 53.28 -19.47
C SER A 207 -11.96 51.86 -19.48
N TYR A 208 -12.75 51.52 -20.51
CA TYR A 208 -13.45 50.23 -20.61
C TYR A 208 -12.99 49.45 -21.84
N ARG A 209 -12.80 48.14 -21.68
CA ARG A 209 -12.41 47.23 -22.78
C ARG A 209 -13.23 45.95 -22.76
N ASP A 210 -13.59 45.48 -23.96
CA ASP A 210 -14.29 44.21 -24.12
C ASP A 210 -13.41 43.02 -23.77
N SER A 211 -14.01 42.02 -23.12
CA SER A 211 -13.37 40.74 -22.84
C SER A 211 -13.91 39.67 -23.78
N PRO A 212 -13.06 39.03 -24.62
CA PRO A 212 -13.52 37.97 -25.50
C PRO A 212 -14.03 36.77 -24.69
N VAL A 213 -15.03 36.06 -25.25
CA VAL A 213 -15.53 34.80 -24.66
C VAL A 213 -14.37 33.80 -24.54
N GLY A 214 -14.24 33.17 -23.38
CA GLY A 214 -13.15 32.27 -23.04
C GLY A 214 -11.97 32.92 -22.32
N LYS A 215 -11.91 34.27 -22.23
CA LYS A 215 -10.91 34.99 -21.43
C LYS A 215 -10.94 34.49 -19.98
N ARG A 216 -9.75 34.23 -19.42
CA ARG A 216 -9.60 33.82 -18.02
C ARG A 216 -9.00 34.94 -17.19
N ILE A 217 -9.49 35.09 -15.98
CA ILE A 217 -8.98 36.04 -15.01
C ILE A 217 -8.82 35.40 -13.63
N ALA A 218 -7.95 35.95 -12.80
CA ALA A 218 -7.96 35.76 -11.35
C ALA A 218 -8.48 37.04 -10.70
N ALA A 219 -9.46 36.93 -9.79
CA ALA A 219 -10.00 38.08 -9.08
C ALA A 219 -9.53 38.04 -7.61
N SER A 220 -8.83 39.10 -7.19
CA SER A 220 -8.23 39.20 -5.85
C SER A 220 -9.30 39.21 -4.74
N ASP A 221 -10.42 39.88 -4.97
CA ASP A 221 -11.56 39.97 -4.03
C ASP A 221 -12.18 38.62 -3.67
N THR A 222 -12.20 37.68 -4.60
CA THR A 222 -12.83 36.36 -4.42
C THR A 222 -11.81 35.24 -4.27
N GLY A 223 -10.51 35.53 -4.41
CA GLY A 223 -9.44 34.53 -4.45
C GLY A 223 -9.65 33.45 -5.52
N SER A 224 -10.49 33.70 -6.52
CA SER A 224 -11.00 32.69 -7.44
C SER A 224 -10.63 33.02 -8.88
N SER A 225 -10.47 31.98 -9.69
CA SER A 225 -10.37 32.13 -11.15
C SER A 225 -11.76 32.19 -11.77
N TRP A 226 -11.89 32.93 -12.88
CA TRP A 226 -13.16 33.10 -13.60
C TRP A 226 -12.94 33.00 -15.11
N ARG A 227 -13.98 32.57 -15.84
CA ARG A 227 -14.02 32.53 -17.31
C ARG A 227 -15.14 33.40 -17.84
N ARG A 228 -14.85 34.17 -18.90
CA ARG A 228 -15.87 34.89 -19.66
C ARG A 228 -16.70 33.90 -20.50
N THR A 229 -18.01 33.87 -20.30
CA THR A 229 -18.97 33.15 -21.16
C THR A 229 -19.63 34.13 -22.14
N ALA A 230 -20.57 33.70 -22.98
CA ALA A 230 -21.34 34.64 -23.82
C ALA A 230 -22.20 35.60 -22.98
N THR A 231 -22.74 35.12 -21.86
CA THR A 231 -23.76 35.82 -21.06
C THR A 231 -23.22 36.45 -19.77
N GLY A 232 -22.00 36.12 -19.34
CA GLY A 232 -21.42 36.72 -18.14
C GLY A 232 -20.03 36.18 -17.80
N TRP A 233 -19.73 36.10 -16.51
CA TRP A 233 -18.52 35.49 -15.97
C TRP A 233 -18.90 34.32 -15.07
N GLU A 234 -18.28 33.16 -15.28
CA GLU A 234 -18.47 31.96 -14.46
C GLU A 234 -17.23 31.69 -13.61
N ARG A 235 -17.42 31.26 -12.36
CA ARG A 235 -16.32 30.92 -11.47
C ARG A 235 -15.72 29.59 -11.90
N LEU A 236 -14.40 29.56 -12.08
CA LEU A 236 -13.63 28.38 -12.46
C LEU A 236 -12.97 27.73 -11.23
N TRP A 237 -13.70 27.20 -10.24
CA TRP A 237 -13.16 26.17 -9.31
C TRP A 237 -14.27 25.29 -8.71
N VAL A 238 -14.10 23.99 -8.95
CA VAL A 238 -14.71 22.74 -8.41
C VAL A 238 -16.24 22.67 -8.27
N GLU A 239 -16.84 21.71 -8.99
CA GLU A 239 -18.27 21.38 -8.93
C GLU A 239 -18.71 20.98 -7.50
N PRO A 240 -19.73 21.64 -6.91
CA PRO A 240 -20.23 21.38 -5.54
C PRO A 240 -20.64 19.93 -5.26
N GLU A 241 -20.92 19.14 -6.30
CA GLU A 241 -21.27 17.72 -6.17
C GLU A 241 -20.10 16.87 -5.65
N ILE A 242 -18.85 17.33 -5.82
CA ILE A 242 -17.64 16.59 -5.44
C ILE A 242 -17.29 16.78 -3.96
N GLU A 243 -17.57 17.94 -3.38
CA GLU A 243 -17.39 18.18 -1.92
C GLU A 243 -18.39 17.35 -1.10
N THR A 244 -19.61 17.20 -1.61
CA THR A 244 -20.66 16.39 -0.98
C THR A 244 -20.31 14.90 -0.99
N LEU A 245 -19.63 14.42 -2.03
CA LEU A 245 -19.14 13.04 -2.16
C LEU A 245 -17.93 12.76 -1.23
N LEU A 246 -17.03 13.73 -1.08
CA LEU A 246 -15.85 13.62 -0.21
C LEU A 246 -16.23 13.66 1.28
N ALA A 247 -17.16 14.53 1.68
CA ALA A 247 -17.70 14.54 3.04
C ALA A 247 -18.42 13.22 3.40
N ALA A 248 -19.11 12.59 2.43
CA ALA A 248 -19.76 11.31 2.61
C ALA A 248 -18.79 10.11 2.72
N SER A 249 -17.52 10.26 2.31
CA SER A 249 -16.50 9.20 2.33
C SER A 249 -15.55 9.26 3.54
N GLY A 250 -15.73 10.22 4.46
CA GLY A 250 -15.02 10.26 5.75
C GLY A 250 -13.54 10.65 5.69
N HIS A 251 -13.05 11.14 4.55
CA HIS A 251 -11.66 11.57 4.39
C HIS A 251 -11.54 13.10 4.52
N ALA A 252 -10.79 13.58 5.52
CA ALA A 252 -10.38 14.98 5.61
C ALA A 252 -9.30 15.25 4.55
N ALA A 253 -9.61 16.04 3.52
CA ALA A 253 -8.69 16.28 2.42
C ALA A 253 -7.67 17.38 2.76
N PRO A 254 -6.35 17.12 2.70
CA PRO A 254 -5.36 18.15 2.42
C PRO A 254 -5.26 18.35 0.90
N HIS A 255 -5.10 19.61 0.51
CA HIS A 255 -5.09 20.04 -0.89
C HIS A 255 -4.15 19.26 -1.82
N GLY A 256 -4.66 19.01 -3.04
CA GLY A 256 -3.87 19.24 -4.25
C GLY A 256 -3.14 18.05 -4.87
N ALA A 257 -3.85 16.98 -5.27
CA ALA A 257 -3.51 16.18 -6.45
C ALA A 257 -4.51 15.04 -6.73
N ASP A 258 -5.72 15.28 -7.26
CA ASP A 258 -6.60 14.13 -7.61
C ASP A 258 -7.57 14.29 -8.80
N ALA A 259 -7.26 15.15 -9.78
CA ALA A 259 -8.07 15.23 -11.01
C ALA A 259 -7.91 14.00 -11.95
N ARG A 260 -6.89 13.16 -11.74
CA ARG A 260 -6.62 11.97 -12.58
C ARG A 260 -7.37 10.72 -12.11
N VAL A 261 -7.52 10.55 -10.80
CA VAL A 261 -8.20 9.39 -10.20
C VAL A 261 -9.70 9.45 -10.51
N THR A 262 -10.33 10.63 -10.37
CA THR A 262 -11.76 10.82 -10.69
C THR A 262 -12.09 10.59 -12.17
N ARG A 263 -11.19 11.00 -13.08
CA ARG A 263 -11.35 10.71 -14.52
C ARG A 263 -11.17 9.21 -14.81
N ALA A 264 -10.30 8.53 -14.08
CA ALA A 264 -10.06 7.10 -14.23
C ALA A 264 -11.22 6.24 -13.70
N VAL A 265 -11.87 6.64 -12.60
CA VAL A 265 -13.11 5.99 -12.10
C VAL A 265 -14.26 6.18 -13.09
N ARG A 266 -14.53 7.43 -13.55
CA ARG A 266 -15.59 7.71 -14.53
C ARG A 266 -15.39 7.07 -15.91
N SER A 267 -14.15 6.72 -16.27
CA SER A 267 -13.82 6.03 -17.53
C SER A 267 -13.60 4.52 -17.37
N GLN A 268 -13.98 3.94 -16.22
CA GLN A 268 -13.81 2.51 -15.89
C GLN A 268 -12.35 2.00 -15.99
N ARG A 269 -11.37 2.91 -15.89
CA ARG A 269 -9.95 2.57 -15.82
C ARG A 269 -9.50 2.22 -14.39
N ILE A 270 -10.26 2.64 -13.38
CA ILE A 270 -10.12 2.22 -11.98
C ILE A 270 -11.51 1.82 -11.48
N ASN A 271 -11.80 0.52 -11.51
CA ASN A 271 -13.06 -0.03 -10.99
C ASN A 271 -12.88 -0.31 -9.50
N TYR A 272 -13.29 0.64 -8.65
CA TYR A 272 -13.22 0.51 -7.20
C TYR A 272 -14.62 0.60 -6.57
N VAL A 273 -14.93 -0.31 -5.67
CA VAL A 273 -16.17 -0.33 -4.90
C VAL A 273 -15.85 -0.20 -3.41
N PRO A 274 -16.29 0.90 -2.75
CA PRO A 274 -15.89 1.24 -1.39
C PRO A 274 -16.46 0.31 -0.32
N ALA A 275 -17.49 -0.47 -0.64
CA ALA A 275 -17.93 -1.62 0.14
C ALA A 275 -18.79 -2.54 -0.72
N ALA A 276 -18.48 -3.84 -0.77
CA ALA A 276 -19.45 -4.82 -1.25
C ALA A 276 -20.64 -4.92 -0.30
N GLY A 277 -21.85 -4.86 -0.83
CA GLY A 277 -23.06 -5.26 -0.14
C GLY A 277 -23.24 -6.79 -0.12
N GLY A 278 -24.41 -7.24 0.33
CA GLY A 278 -24.72 -8.68 0.43
C GLY A 278 -24.23 -9.31 1.74
N THR A 279 -23.94 -10.61 1.69
CA THR A 279 -23.44 -11.38 2.85
C THR A 279 -21.95 -11.71 2.69
N ALA A 280 -21.31 -12.18 3.76
CA ALA A 280 -19.90 -12.58 3.77
C ALA A 280 -19.51 -13.59 2.67
N ASN A 281 -20.46 -14.41 2.18
CA ASN A 281 -20.23 -15.42 1.13
C ASN A 281 -21.02 -15.15 -0.15
N ALA A 282 -21.80 -14.07 -0.22
CA ALA A 282 -22.55 -13.68 -1.41
C ALA A 282 -22.47 -12.16 -1.55
N LEU A 283 -21.36 -11.70 -2.13
CA LEU A 283 -21.03 -10.30 -2.27
C LEU A 283 -21.79 -9.73 -3.47
N VAL A 284 -22.32 -8.51 -3.30
CA VAL A 284 -22.96 -7.75 -4.36
C VAL A 284 -22.26 -6.41 -4.47
N VAL A 285 -21.86 -6.04 -5.68
CA VAL A 285 -21.17 -4.79 -5.96
C VAL A 285 -21.95 -3.99 -6.99
N ALA A 286 -22.33 -2.77 -6.59
CA ALA A 286 -22.96 -1.80 -7.47
C ALA A 286 -21.91 -0.75 -7.87
N LEU A 287 -21.50 -0.79 -9.13
CA LEU A 287 -20.60 0.21 -9.71
C LEU A 287 -21.39 1.41 -10.23
N ASP A 288 -20.81 2.60 -10.12
CA ASP A 288 -21.34 3.84 -10.69
C ASP A 288 -20.27 4.51 -11.57
N PRO A 289 -20.45 4.57 -12.90
CA PRO A 289 -21.59 4.03 -13.65
C PRO A 289 -21.61 2.48 -13.64
N PRO A 290 -22.78 1.84 -13.81
CA PRO A 290 -22.89 0.39 -13.91
C PRO A 290 -21.99 -0.18 -15.00
N LEU A 291 -21.51 -1.40 -14.80
CA LEU A 291 -20.77 -2.11 -15.84
C LEU A 291 -21.64 -2.23 -17.09
N THR A 292 -21.05 -1.96 -18.26
CA THR A 292 -21.71 -2.09 -19.57
C THR A 292 -21.59 -3.51 -20.12
N GLY A 293 -20.73 -4.34 -19.54
CA GLY A 293 -20.59 -5.76 -19.81
C GLY A 293 -19.50 -6.38 -18.92
N ARG A 294 -19.50 -7.71 -18.84
CA ARG A 294 -18.38 -8.49 -18.29
C ARG A 294 -17.43 -8.88 -19.42
N VAL A 295 -16.16 -8.56 -19.27
CA VAL A 295 -15.11 -8.93 -20.22
C VAL A 295 -14.05 -9.73 -19.46
N PRO A 296 -13.69 -10.96 -19.90
CA PRO A 296 -12.58 -11.69 -19.32
C PRO A 296 -11.29 -10.85 -19.31
N GLY A 297 -10.59 -10.84 -18.18
CA GLY A 297 -9.44 -9.99 -17.88
C GLY A 297 -9.81 -8.68 -17.17
N MET A 298 -11.09 -8.36 -16.97
CA MET A 298 -11.51 -7.13 -16.29
C MET A 298 -11.18 -7.18 -14.79
N PRO A 299 -10.32 -6.28 -14.28
CA PRO A 299 -10.08 -6.16 -12.85
C PRO A 299 -11.17 -5.35 -12.17
N LEU A 300 -11.49 -5.75 -10.94
CA LEU A 300 -12.41 -5.07 -10.05
C LEU A 300 -11.82 -5.06 -8.64
N ARG A 301 -11.70 -3.87 -8.05
CA ARG A 301 -11.25 -3.68 -6.68
C ARG A 301 -12.46 -3.46 -5.78
N VAL A 302 -12.56 -4.25 -4.72
CA VAL A 302 -13.71 -4.28 -3.83
C VAL A 302 -13.23 -4.25 -2.40
N ARG A 303 -13.73 -3.30 -1.62
CA ARG A 303 -13.58 -3.34 -0.16
C ARG A 303 -14.55 -4.35 0.44
N ILE A 304 -13.99 -5.30 1.16
CA ILE A 304 -14.74 -6.40 1.77
C ILE A 304 -15.41 -5.92 3.06
N ALA A 305 -16.73 -5.96 3.13
CA ALA A 305 -17.47 -5.53 4.32
C ALA A 305 -17.38 -6.53 5.49
N ALA A 306 -17.52 -7.82 5.20
CA ALA A 306 -17.50 -8.89 6.20
C ALA A 306 -16.58 -10.02 5.74
N ALA A 307 -15.83 -10.59 6.69
CA ALA A 307 -14.89 -11.65 6.35
C ALA A 307 -15.63 -12.91 5.88
N ASN A 308 -15.23 -13.48 4.75
CA ASN A 308 -15.89 -14.67 4.23
C ASN A 308 -15.72 -15.86 5.19
N THR A 309 -16.78 -16.65 5.32
CA THR A 309 -16.84 -17.81 6.22
C THR A 309 -16.68 -19.14 5.48
N GLY A 310 -16.57 -19.10 4.15
CA GLY A 310 -16.36 -20.26 3.28
C GLY A 310 -16.17 -19.82 1.82
N ALA A 311 -16.55 -20.67 0.87
CA ALA A 311 -16.63 -20.26 -0.53
C ALA A 311 -17.56 -19.06 -0.68
N ALA A 312 -17.21 -18.11 -1.55
CA ALA A 312 -17.99 -16.92 -1.78
C ALA A 312 -18.22 -16.64 -3.27
N THR A 313 -19.30 -15.93 -3.56
CA THR A 313 -19.62 -15.41 -4.90
C THR A 313 -19.59 -13.89 -4.92
N LEU A 314 -19.41 -13.33 -6.10
CA LEU A 314 -19.50 -11.89 -6.37
C LEU A 314 -20.43 -11.63 -7.55
N ASP A 315 -21.46 -10.81 -7.32
CA ASP A 315 -22.34 -10.28 -8.36
C ASP A 315 -22.04 -8.80 -8.61
N ALA A 316 -21.59 -8.49 -9.83
CA ALA A 316 -21.32 -7.12 -10.29
C ALA A 316 -22.40 -6.59 -11.26
N GLY A 317 -23.65 -7.03 -11.09
CA GLY A 317 -24.80 -6.61 -11.89
C GLY A 317 -25.17 -7.56 -13.05
N TYR A 318 -24.51 -8.71 -13.15
CA TYR A 318 -24.71 -9.70 -14.22
C TYR A 318 -24.91 -11.13 -13.66
N GLY A 319 -25.33 -11.22 -12.40
CA GLY A 319 -25.52 -12.48 -11.69
C GLY A 319 -24.24 -12.95 -10.98
N PRO A 320 -24.39 -13.71 -9.88
CA PRO A 320 -23.28 -14.11 -9.03
C PRO A 320 -22.38 -15.13 -9.73
N LEU A 321 -21.08 -14.89 -9.66
CA LEU A 321 -20.05 -15.86 -10.07
C LEU A 321 -19.17 -16.25 -8.88
N PRO A 322 -18.64 -17.47 -8.83
CA PRO A 322 -17.75 -17.90 -7.75
C PRO A 322 -16.45 -17.09 -7.74
N ILE A 323 -15.94 -16.80 -6.54
CA ILE A 323 -14.60 -16.26 -6.36
C ILE A 323 -13.62 -17.43 -6.20
N VAL A 324 -12.52 -17.40 -6.95
CA VAL A 324 -11.50 -18.45 -6.98
C VAL A 324 -10.11 -17.89 -6.71
N THR A 325 -9.22 -18.73 -6.20
CA THR A 325 -7.78 -18.47 -6.07
C THR A 325 -7.11 -18.42 -7.44
N LYS A 326 -5.83 -18.04 -7.50
CA LYS A 326 -5.05 -18.09 -8.77
C LYS A 326 -4.93 -19.49 -9.37
N ARG A 327 -5.16 -20.53 -8.57
CA ARG A 327 -5.18 -21.94 -9.01
C ARG A 327 -6.55 -22.38 -9.55
N GLY A 328 -7.55 -21.50 -9.58
CA GLY A 328 -8.91 -21.82 -10.01
C GLY A 328 -9.74 -22.59 -8.97
N VAL A 329 -9.23 -22.76 -7.75
CA VAL A 329 -9.95 -23.40 -6.64
C VAL A 329 -10.82 -22.35 -5.93
N ALA A 330 -12.03 -22.71 -5.50
CA ALA A 330 -12.88 -21.82 -4.71
C ALA A 330 -12.13 -21.29 -3.47
N ILE A 331 -12.29 -20.01 -3.17
CA ILE A 331 -11.68 -19.41 -1.99
C ILE A 331 -12.24 -20.03 -0.70
N ALA A 332 -11.44 -20.05 0.35
CA ALA A 332 -11.80 -20.57 1.66
C ALA A 332 -12.01 -19.45 2.69
N ARG A 333 -12.60 -19.80 3.83
CA ARG A 333 -12.84 -18.89 4.96
C ARG A 333 -11.60 -18.04 5.28
N GLY A 334 -11.78 -16.73 5.34
CA GLY A 334 -10.75 -15.76 5.72
C GLY A 334 -9.90 -15.26 4.55
N ASP A 335 -10.12 -15.75 3.32
CA ASP A 335 -9.45 -15.25 2.12
C ASP A 335 -9.86 -13.84 1.74
N LEU A 336 -11.04 -13.40 2.17
CA LEU A 336 -11.54 -12.04 2.06
C LEU A 336 -11.64 -11.45 3.47
N PRO A 337 -10.60 -10.80 4.02
CA PRO A 337 -10.67 -10.18 5.34
C PRO A 337 -11.59 -8.95 5.35
N ALA A 338 -12.37 -8.77 6.43
CA ALA A 338 -13.18 -7.58 6.60
C ALA A 338 -12.30 -6.31 6.59
N GLY A 339 -12.73 -5.28 5.88
CA GLY A 339 -12.02 -4.01 5.69
C GLY A 339 -10.90 -4.04 4.64
N ALA A 340 -10.51 -5.21 4.12
CA ALA A 340 -9.48 -5.31 3.10
C ALA A 340 -9.98 -4.83 1.73
N ASP A 341 -9.11 -4.14 0.98
CA ASP A 341 -9.32 -3.91 -0.46
C ASP A 341 -8.77 -5.11 -1.22
N MET A 342 -9.65 -5.85 -1.90
CA MET A 342 -9.28 -7.02 -2.68
C MET A 342 -9.49 -6.73 -4.17
N GLU A 343 -8.53 -7.13 -5.00
CA GLU A 343 -8.66 -7.10 -6.45
C GLU A 343 -9.04 -8.50 -6.96
N VAL A 344 -10.12 -8.57 -7.73
CA VAL A 344 -10.56 -9.76 -8.45
C VAL A 344 -10.57 -9.48 -9.95
N ILE A 345 -10.35 -10.52 -10.75
CA ILE A 345 -10.27 -10.44 -12.21
C ILE A 345 -11.30 -11.42 -12.77
N ASP A 346 -12.17 -10.94 -13.66
CA ASP A 346 -13.11 -11.83 -14.36
C ASP A 346 -12.31 -12.77 -15.28
N VAL A 347 -12.46 -14.09 -15.14
CA VAL A 347 -11.78 -15.08 -15.99
C VAL A 347 -12.72 -15.83 -16.92
N GLY A 348 -13.96 -15.35 -17.08
CA GLY A 348 -14.98 -15.99 -17.92
C GLY A 348 -15.68 -17.13 -17.19
N GLY A 349 -16.52 -16.78 -16.20
CA GLY A 349 -17.31 -17.73 -15.40
C GLY A 349 -16.93 -17.81 -13.93
N ALA A 350 -15.88 -17.08 -13.52
CA ALA A 350 -15.48 -16.91 -12.13
C ALA A 350 -14.75 -15.56 -11.95
N TRP A 351 -14.63 -15.12 -10.70
CA TRP A 351 -13.80 -14.01 -10.28
C TRP A 351 -12.52 -14.54 -9.64
N MET A 352 -11.39 -14.42 -10.31
CA MET A 352 -10.09 -14.86 -9.78
C MET A 352 -9.47 -13.78 -8.90
N LEU A 353 -9.03 -14.11 -7.69
CA LEU A 353 -8.24 -13.21 -6.85
C LEU A 353 -6.91 -12.85 -7.54
N ALA A 354 -6.63 -11.55 -7.68
CA ALA A 354 -5.39 -11.05 -8.25
C ALA A 354 -4.19 -11.19 -7.27
N GLY A 355 -4.47 -11.21 -5.98
CA GLY A 355 -3.50 -11.53 -4.91
C GLY A 355 -3.33 -13.04 -4.72
N ILE A 356 -2.49 -13.44 -3.74
CA ILE A 356 -2.47 -14.82 -3.25
C ILE A 356 -3.46 -14.90 -2.10
N ALA A 357 -4.34 -15.91 -2.11
CA ALA A 357 -5.33 -16.07 -1.05
C ALA A 357 -4.65 -16.51 0.26
N TYR A 358 -5.21 -16.14 1.42
CA TYR A 358 -4.65 -16.56 2.70
C TYR A 358 -4.62 -18.08 2.86
N SER A 359 -5.57 -18.79 2.27
CA SER A 359 -5.68 -20.24 2.21
C SER A 359 -4.60 -20.90 1.36
N GLU A 360 -3.90 -20.15 0.51
CA GLU A 360 -2.78 -20.65 -0.30
C GLU A 360 -1.46 -20.67 0.47
N PHE A 361 -1.42 -20.10 1.69
CA PHE A 361 -0.27 -20.16 2.59
C PHE A 361 -0.61 -20.75 3.96
N ARG A 362 0.32 -21.53 4.50
CA ARG A 362 0.32 -21.86 5.93
C ARG A 362 0.86 -20.68 6.73
N ARG A 363 0.12 -20.26 7.74
CA ARG A 363 0.51 -19.24 8.71
C ARG A 363 1.60 -19.80 9.60
N ARG A 364 2.77 -19.16 9.61
CA ARG A 364 3.85 -19.57 10.49
C ARG A 364 3.52 -19.21 11.94
N LEU A 365 3.60 -20.18 12.85
CA LEU A 365 3.55 -19.90 14.28
C LEU A 365 4.83 -19.17 14.72
N THR A 366 4.71 -18.26 15.67
CA THR A 366 5.85 -17.54 16.27
C THR A 366 6.16 -17.99 17.69
N ALA A 367 5.25 -18.78 18.29
CA ALA A 367 5.36 -19.40 19.61
C ALA A 367 4.42 -20.62 19.66
N ASP A 368 4.57 -21.42 20.72
CA ASP A 368 3.60 -22.49 21.03
C ASP A 368 2.18 -21.94 21.09
N ALA A 369 1.23 -22.69 20.55
CA ALA A 369 -0.13 -22.22 20.33
C ALA A 369 -1.16 -23.14 20.98
N THR A 370 -2.14 -22.55 21.66
CA THR A 370 -3.27 -23.28 22.25
C THR A 370 -4.56 -22.98 21.49
N PHE A 371 -5.25 -24.04 21.08
CA PHE A 371 -6.56 -24.04 20.47
C PHE A 371 -7.57 -24.74 21.38
N TYR A 372 -8.72 -24.14 21.58
CA TYR A 372 -9.79 -24.65 22.44
C TYR A 372 -10.83 -25.42 21.63
N ILE A 373 -11.28 -26.55 22.19
CA ILE A 373 -12.44 -27.31 21.71
C ILE A 373 -13.52 -27.32 22.79
N ARG A 374 -14.76 -27.00 22.41
CA ARG A 374 -15.92 -27.02 23.31
C ARG A 374 -17.12 -27.62 22.59
N SER A 375 -17.97 -28.35 23.32
CA SER A 375 -19.19 -28.93 22.76
C SER A 375 -20.20 -27.87 22.27
N ASP A 376 -20.13 -26.65 22.81
CA ASP A 376 -20.91 -25.47 22.41
C ASP A 376 -20.18 -24.56 21.40
N GLY A 377 -19.03 -25.00 20.87
CA GLY A 377 -18.24 -24.26 19.88
C GLY A 377 -18.79 -24.36 18.47
N ASN A 378 -18.01 -23.88 17.50
CA ASN A 378 -18.30 -24.01 16.07
C ASN A 378 -17.00 -24.26 15.30
N ASP A 379 -16.95 -25.23 14.38
CA ASP A 379 -15.74 -25.51 13.58
C ASP A 379 -15.40 -24.40 12.58
N GLY A 380 -16.31 -23.45 12.38
CA GLY A 380 -16.07 -22.17 11.73
C GLY A 380 -15.33 -21.15 12.59
N ASN A 381 -15.01 -21.43 13.85
CA ASN A 381 -14.24 -20.52 14.71
C ASN A 381 -12.72 -20.65 14.47
N LEU A 382 -11.91 -19.84 15.18
CA LEU A 382 -10.44 -19.91 15.09
C LEU A 382 -9.81 -20.83 16.15
N GLY A 383 -10.57 -21.21 17.18
CA GLY A 383 -10.06 -21.98 18.31
C GLY A 383 -9.22 -21.19 19.31
N LEU A 384 -8.92 -19.92 19.07
CA LEU A 384 -7.95 -19.17 19.88
C LEU A 384 -8.51 -18.63 21.21
N ILE A 385 -9.82 -18.72 21.43
CA ILE A 385 -10.50 -18.19 22.62
C ILE A 385 -11.36 -19.30 23.22
N ASN A 386 -11.27 -19.51 24.54
CA ASN A 386 -12.08 -20.49 25.25
C ASN A 386 -13.52 -19.99 25.49
N SER A 387 -14.32 -19.90 24.43
CA SER A 387 -15.74 -19.53 24.49
C SER A 387 -16.52 -20.22 23.36
N ALA A 388 -17.85 -20.26 23.45
CA ALA A 388 -18.71 -20.80 22.38
C ALA A 388 -18.47 -20.13 21.01
N THR A 389 -18.20 -18.81 21.02
CA THR A 389 -17.93 -18.02 19.81
C THR A 389 -16.46 -18.08 19.35
N GLY A 390 -15.58 -18.66 20.16
CA GLY A 390 -14.13 -18.67 19.92
C GLY A 390 -13.53 -20.05 19.66
N ALA A 391 -14.09 -21.10 20.25
CA ALA A 391 -13.57 -22.46 20.24
C ALA A 391 -14.07 -23.27 19.04
N PHE A 392 -13.27 -24.26 18.62
CA PHE A 392 -13.75 -25.31 17.71
C PHE A 392 -14.84 -26.15 18.39
N GLN A 393 -15.70 -26.77 17.60
CA GLN A 393 -16.71 -27.68 18.13
C GLN A 393 -16.18 -29.11 18.26
N THR A 394 -15.39 -29.56 17.27
CA THR A 394 -14.94 -30.95 17.16
C THR A 394 -13.43 -31.08 17.09
N LEU A 395 -12.90 -32.22 17.55
CA LEU A 395 -11.48 -32.54 17.41
C LEU A 395 -11.08 -32.71 15.94
N ALA A 396 -11.92 -33.38 15.15
CA ALA A 396 -11.67 -33.58 13.72
C ALA A 396 -11.58 -32.25 12.96
N GLY A 397 -12.50 -31.32 13.22
CA GLY A 397 -12.48 -29.97 12.65
C GLY A 397 -11.23 -29.19 13.06
N ALA A 398 -10.86 -29.25 14.34
CA ALA A 398 -9.67 -28.60 14.88
C ALA A 398 -8.37 -29.14 14.27
N PHE A 399 -8.18 -30.47 14.24
CA PHE A 399 -7.00 -31.12 13.64
C PHE A 399 -6.89 -30.79 12.15
N ALA A 400 -7.98 -30.90 11.39
CA ALA A 400 -7.99 -30.62 9.96
C ALA A 400 -7.73 -29.14 9.65
N ARG A 401 -8.30 -28.22 10.43
CA ARG A 401 -8.10 -26.77 10.24
C ARG A 401 -6.66 -26.39 10.54
N VAL A 402 -6.13 -26.80 11.69
CA VAL A 402 -4.81 -26.34 12.15
C VAL A 402 -3.69 -26.92 11.29
N SER A 403 -3.75 -28.21 10.94
CA SER A 403 -2.75 -28.86 10.06
C SER A 403 -2.71 -28.29 8.65
N ARG A 404 -3.85 -27.79 8.15
CA ARG A 404 -3.92 -27.15 6.85
C ARG A 404 -3.40 -25.72 6.86
N GLU A 405 -3.69 -24.95 7.90
CA GLU A 405 -3.55 -23.49 7.89
C GLU A 405 -2.36 -22.95 8.65
N TYR A 406 -1.71 -23.77 9.48
CA TYR A 406 -0.55 -23.36 10.24
C TYR A 406 0.67 -24.20 9.86
N GLU A 407 1.84 -23.56 9.84
CA GLU A 407 3.12 -24.24 9.85
C GLU A 407 3.48 -24.52 11.31
N THR A 408 3.37 -25.78 11.68
CA THR A 408 3.44 -26.27 13.07
C THR A 408 4.82 -26.82 13.44
N THR A 409 5.71 -26.97 12.46
CA THR A 409 7.06 -27.51 12.68
C THR A 409 7.85 -26.61 13.64
N GLY A 410 8.40 -27.20 14.71
CA GLY A 410 9.22 -26.51 15.71
C GLY A 410 8.44 -25.90 16.88
N PHE A 411 7.11 -26.02 16.90
CA PHE A 411 6.25 -25.52 17.99
C PHE A 411 5.40 -26.64 18.57
N ILE A 412 4.94 -26.44 19.81
CA ILE A 412 3.93 -27.27 20.44
C ILE A 412 2.55 -26.68 20.12
N VAL A 413 1.69 -27.52 19.55
CA VAL A 413 0.29 -27.19 19.24
C VAL A 413 -0.61 -27.90 20.23
N THR A 414 -1.20 -27.16 21.16
CA THR A 414 -2.05 -27.70 22.21
C THR A 414 -3.53 -27.54 21.86
N PHE A 415 -4.28 -28.64 21.89
CA PHE A 415 -5.73 -28.72 21.81
C PHE A 415 -6.30 -28.90 23.21
N GLN A 416 -6.78 -27.80 23.79
CA GLN A 416 -7.35 -27.76 25.13
C GLN A 416 -8.85 -27.99 25.07
N LEU A 417 -9.33 -29.05 25.72
CA LEU A 417 -10.75 -29.25 25.98
C LEU A 417 -11.20 -28.14 26.94
N GLY A 418 -12.02 -27.22 26.43
CA GLY A 418 -12.33 -25.94 27.08
C GLY A 418 -13.35 -26.03 28.22
N MET A 419 -14.10 -27.14 28.32
CA MET A 419 -15.12 -27.37 29.34
C MET A 419 -15.29 -28.86 29.64
N ALA A 420 -15.82 -29.18 30.82
CA ALA A 420 -16.24 -30.55 31.12
C ALA A 420 -17.34 -30.98 30.13
N GLY A 421 -17.27 -32.23 29.66
CA GLY A 421 -18.22 -32.77 28.70
C GLY A 421 -17.67 -33.95 27.92
N THR A 422 -18.47 -34.38 26.95
CA THR A 422 -18.13 -35.44 26.00
C THR A 422 -17.77 -34.81 24.66
N TYR A 423 -16.67 -35.27 24.09
CA TYR A 423 -16.11 -34.84 22.82
C TYR A 423 -16.04 -36.02 21.87
N VAL A 424 -16.20 -35.76 20.58
CA VAL A 424 -16.02 -36.80 19.56
C VAL A 424 -14.53 -36.89 19.23
N GLY A 425 -13.98 -38.10 19.32
CA GLY A 425 -12.61 -38.45 18.97
C GLY A 425 -12.30 -38.23 17.50
N ALA A 426 -11.03 -38.44 17.12
CA ALA A 426 -10.57 -38.18 15.77
C ALA A 426 -9.26 -38.91 15.46
N ALA A 427 -8.96 -38.99 14.16
CA ALA A 427 -7.66 -39.36 13.65
C ALA A 427 -6.78 -38.12 13.48
N LEU A 428 -5.52 -38.18 13.90
CA LEU A 428 -4.46 -37.26 13.48
C LEU A 428 -3.56 -38.01 12.50
N ALA A 429 -3.62 -37.62 11.23
CA ALA A 429 -2.91 -38.30 10.15
C ALA A 429 -2.05 -37.31 9.36
N SER A 430 -0.80 -37.70 9.09
CA SER A 430 0.15 -36.94 8.27
C SER A 430 0.33 -35.48 8.72
N ALA A 431 0.35 -35.24 10.03
CA ALA A 431 0.47 -33.93 10.63
C ALA A 431 1.90 -33.72 11.17
N ALA A 432 2.62 -32.74 10.62
CA ALA A 432 3.96 -32.36 11.07
C ALA A 432 3.91 -31.57 12.39
N GLY A 433 4.97 -31.66 13.19
CA GLY A 433 5.09 -30.93 14.47
C GLY A 433 4.63 -31.72 15.68
N ASN A 434 4.63 -31.07 16.85
CA ASN A 434 4.31 -31.70 18.13
C ASN A 434 2.88 -31.32 18.56
N TRP A 435 1.99 -32.30 18.63
CA TRP A 435 0.57 -32.07 18.92
C TRP A 435 0.25 -32.53 20.33
N GLU A 436 -0.48 -31.73 21.11
CA GLU A 436 -0.99 -32.11 22.43
C GLU A 436 -2.52 -32.03 22.44
N LEU A 437 -3.17 -33.00 23.06
CA LEU A 437 -4.59 -33.01 23.38
C LEU A 437 -4.74 -33.11 24.89
N VAL A 438 -5.38 -32.12 25.50
CA VAL A 438 -5.38 -31.96 26.95
C VAL A 438 -6.77 -31.67 27.50
N GLY A 439 -7.18 -32.47 28.50
CA GLY A 439 -8.29 -32.15 29.40
C GLY A 439 -7.87 -31.13 30.45
N SER A 440 -8.29 -31.26 31.71
CA SER A 440 -7.96 -30.27 32.75
C SER A 440 -6.87 -30.74 33.71
N SER A 441 -7.20 -31.71 34.56
CA SER A 441 -6.34 -32.29 35.59
C SER A 441 -6.64 -33.78 35.74
N TRP A 442 -5.72 -34.54 36.35
CA TRP A 442 -5.97 -35.96 36.66
C TRP A 442 -7.25 -36.17 37.47
N ALA A 443 -7.47 -35.36 38.52
CA ALA A 443 -8.65 -35.43 39.37
C ALA A 443 -9.97 -35.20 38.60
N ASN A 444 -9.91 -34.46 37.50
CA ASN A 444 -11.06 -34.12 36.66
C ASN A 444 -11.07 -34.88 35.33
N ALA A 445 -10.15 -35.82 35.09
CA ALA A 445 -10.01 -36.51 33.79
C ALA A 445 -11.30 -37.24 33.39
N ALA A 446 -12.09 -37.71 34.35
CA ALA A 446 -13.39 -38.34 34.14
C ALA A 446 -14.47 -37.38 33.61
N SER A 447 -14.31 -36.06 33.83
CA SER A 447 -15.24 -35.03 33.36
C SER A 447 -14.93 -34.56 31.94
N TYR A 448 -13.81 -34.99 31.35
CA TYR A 448 -13.36 -34.62 30.01
C TYR A 448 -13.22 -35.90 29.18
N VAL A 449 -14.34 -36.35 28.62
CA VAL A 449 -14.44 -37.65 27.94
C VAL A 449 -14.35 -37.46 26.43
N ILE A 450 -13.51 -38.23 25.77
CA ILE A 450 -13.40 -38.32 24.33
C ILE A 450 -13.95 -39.68 23.92
N GLU A 451 -14.96 -39.68 23.07
CA GLU A 451 -15.64 -40.88 22.60
C GLU A 451 -15.30 -41.23 21.17
N SER A 452 -15.26 -42.52 20.86
CA SER A 452 -15.09 -42.98 19.48
C SER A 452 -16.11 -42.33 18.54
N PRO A 453 -15.68 -41.86 17.34
CA PRO A 453 -16.61 -41.31 16.36
C PRO A 453 -17.69 -42.32 15.97
N PRO A 454 -18.90 -41.84 15.60
CA PRO A 454 -19.95 -42.70 15.09
C PRO A 454 -19.44 -43.57 13.92
N GLY A 455 -19.57 -44.89 14.06
CA GLY A 455 -19.18 -45.85 13.02
C GLY A 455 -17.68 -46.14 12.91
N LEU A 456 -16.79 -45.53 13.72
CA LEU A 456 -15.36 -45.82 13.71
C LEU A 456 -14.92 -46.66 14.91
N PRO A 457 -14.10 -47.71 14.71
CA PRO A 457 -13.77 -48.67 15.76
C PRO A 457 -12.61 -48.23 16.67
N TYR A 458 -12.31 -46.93 16.75
CA TYR A 458 -11.25 -46.37 17.58
C TYR A 458 -11.70 -45.07 18.26
N THR A 459 -11.15 -44.76 19.44
CA THR A 459 -11.38 -43.44 20.07
C THR A 459 -10.43 -42.38 19.52
N ILE A 460 -9.13 -42.68 19.49
CA ILE A 460 -8.10 -41.83 18.88
C ILE A 460 -7.22 -42.71 17.99
N TYR A 461 -6.87 -42.16 16.83
CA TYR A 461 -5.96 -42.78 15.87
C TYR A 461 -4.82 -41.81 15.53
N SER A 462 -3.58 -42.30 15.49
CA SER A 462 -2.43 -41.53 15.00
C SER A 462 -1.68 -42.28 13.89
N GLU A 463 -1.34 -41.54 12.83
CA GLU A 463 -0.56 -42.02 11.68
C GLU A 463 0.38 -40.92 11.18
N LEU A 464 1.65 -41.25 10.95
CA LEU A 464 2.68 -40.31 10.46
C LEU A 464 2.68 -38.97 11.22
N SER A 465 2.37 -39.00 12.52
CA SER A 465 2.15 -37.82 13.37
C SER A 465 2.56 -38.10 14.82
N ASP A 466 2.98 -37.06 15.54
CA ASP A 466 3.32 -37.12 16.97
C ASP A 466 2.21 -36.48 17.82
N LEU A 467 1.51 -37.28 18.63
CA LEU A 467 0.40 -36.81 19.47
C LEU A 467 0.60 -37.17 20.95
N ARG A 468 0.62 -36.18 21.84
CA ARG A 468 0.52 -36.39 23.29
C ARG A 468 -0.92 -36.19 23.76
N ILE A 469 -1.44 -37.12 24.54
CA ILE A 469 -2.78 -37.05 25.13
C ILE A 469 -2.63 -37.01 26.64
N ARG A 470 -3.31 -36.04 27.29
CA ARG A 470 -3.20 -35.89 28.74
C ARG A 470 -4.46 -35.45 29.46
N ARG A 471 -4.64 -35.95 30.69
CA ARG A 471 -5.64 -35.47 31.67
C ARG A 471 -7.09 -35.57 31.18
N CYS A 472 -7.41 -36.63 30.44
CA CYS A 472 -8.75 -36.90 29.91
C CYS A 472 -9.05 -38.40 29.91
N THR A 473 -10.31 -38.74 29.64
CA THR A 473 -10.78 -40.11 29.47
C THR A 473 -11.01 -40.39 28.00
N LEU A 474 -10.42 -41.45 27.47
CA LEU A 474 -10.72 -42.04 26.17
C LEU A 474 -11.73 -43.17 26.39
N ARG A 475 -12.91 -43.07 25.77
CA ARG A 475 -13.99 -44.05 25.94
C ARG A 475 -14.51 -44.53 24.59
N THR A 476 -14.27 -45.78 24.27
CA THR A 476 -14.83 -46.36 23.05
C THR A 476 -16.30 -46.75 23.27
N VAL A 477 -17.18 -46.22 22.42
CA VAL A 477 -18.65 -46.46 22.43
C VAL A 477 -19.11 -47.24 21.19
N TYR A 478 -18.17 -47.74 20.41
CA TYR A 478 -18.43 -48.39 19.14
C TYR A 478 -19.31 -49.65 19.29
N ALA A 479 -20.30 -49.81 18.40
CA ALA A 479 -21.32 -50.84 18.50
C ALA A 479 -21.52 -51.71 17.23
N GLY A 480 -20.72 -51.52 16.18
CA GLY A 480 -20.80 -52.30 14.92
C GLY A 480 -20.07 -53.65 14.95
N THR A 481 -19.78 -54.20 13.76
CA THR A 481 -19.14 -55.54 13.58
C THR A 481 -17.72 -55.47 12.97
N PRO A 482 -16.68 -55.05 13.71
CA PRO A 482 -15.29 -55.12 13.32
C PRO A 482 -14.60 -56.27 14.07
N THR A 483 -13.50 -56.73 13.52
CA THR A 483 -12.60 -57.67 14.20
C THR A 483 -11.67 -56.99 15.21
N ILE A 484 -11.51 -55.66 15.11
CA ILE A 484 -10.58 -54.86 15.93
C ILE A 484 -11.25 -53.55 16.35
N GLU A 485 -11.61 -53.46 17.64
CA GLU A 485 -12.12 -52.24 18.29
C GLU A 485 -11.08 -51.77 19.32
N THR A 486 -10.79 -50.47 19.37
CA THR A 486 -9.65 -49.93 20.14
C THR A 486 -9.99 -48.65 20.90
N GLY A 487 -9.29 -48.40 22.01
CA GLY A 487 -9.24 -47.08 22.65
C GLY A 487 -8.25 -46.19 21.91
N VAL A 488 -6.99 -46.56 22.00
CA VAL A 488 -5.87 -45.89 21.34
C VAL A 488 -5.35 -46.76 20.22
N GLN A 489 -5.29 -46.21 19.01
CA GLN A 489 -4.69 -46.89 17.86
C GLN A 489 -3.56 -46.07 17.26
N VAL A 490 -2.45 -46.73 16.96
CA VAL A 490 -1.31 -46.12 16.27
C VAL A 490 -0.87 -47.02 15.13
N ALA A 491 -0.66 -46.44 13.95
CA ALA A 491 -0.20 -47.17 12.77
C ALA A 491 0.71 -46.31 11.88
N ASN A 492 1.37 -46.97 10.93
CA ASN A 492 2.15 -46.36 9.85
C ASN A 492 3.16 -45.31 10.34
N GLY A 493 3.91 -45.63 11.40
CA GLY A 493 4.92 -44.72 11.97
C GLY A 493 4.36 -43.53 12.75
N GLY A 494 3.06 -43.49 13.06
CA GLY A 494 2.52 -42.54 14.03
C GLY A 494 3.04 -42.82 15.44
N ASN A 495 2.98 -41.82 16.32
CA ASN A 495 3.37 -41.93 17.72
C ASN A 495 2.29 -41.33 18.62
N ILE A 496 2.01 -41.99 19.75
CA ILE A 496 1.17 -41.44 20.82
C ILE A 496 1.90 -41.49 22.16
N LEU A 497 1.90 -40.35 22.87
CA LEU A 497 2.31 -40.27 24.27
C LEU A 497 1.07 -40.17 25.16
N LEU A 498 0.94 -41.03 26.15
CA LEU A 498 -0.16 -41.04 27.10
C LEU A 498 0.33 -40.52 28.46
N ASP A 499 -0.34 -39.51 29.03
CA ASP A 499 0.09 -38.84 30.26
C ASP A 499 -1.10 -38.49 31.15
N ASP A 500 -1.30 -39.18 32.27
CA ASP A 500 -2.46 -38.99 33.15
C ASP A 500 -3.79 -39.20 32.41
N VAL A 501 -3.96 -40.37 31.79
CA VAL A 501 -5.14 -40.70 30.99
C VAL A 501 -5.90 -41.91 31.53
N VAL A 502 -7.20 -41.95 31.23
CA VAL A 502 -8.04 -43.13 31.41
C VAL A 502 -8.37 -43.68 30.01
N VAL A 503 -8.16 -44.97 29.77
CA VAL A 503 -8.58 -45.66 28.53
C VAL A 503 -9.66 -46.67 28.90
N SER A 504 -10.80 -46.61 28.23
CA SER A 504 -11.99 -47.34 28.65
C SER A 504 -12.92 -47.67 27.47
N GLN A 505 -13.91 -48.51 27.74
CA GLN A 505 -15.00 -48.83 26.83
C GLN A 505 -16.35 -48.69 27.56
N ALA A 506 -17.40 -48.36 26.82
CA ALA A 506 -18.77 -48.32 27.35
C ALA A 506 -19.50 -49.67 27.26
N ASN A 507 -19.09 -50.53 26.32
CA ASN A 507 -19.93 -51.65 25.86
C ASN A 507 -19.44 -53.04 26.31
N ASN A 508 -18.34 -53.14 27.07
CA ASN A 508 -17.77 -54.39 27.58
C ASN A 508 -17.60 -55.50 26.52
N ARG A 509 -17.06 -55.12 25.36
CA ARG A 509 -16.90 -55.99 24.18
C ARG A 509 -15.70 -56.91 24.32
N ALA A 510 -15.92 -58.20 24.06
CA ALA A 510 -14.87 -59.21 24.08
C ALA A 510 -13.74 -58.99 23.05
N GLY A 511 -13.97 -58.21 21.99
CA GLY A 511 -12.98 -57.88 20.97
C GLY A 511 -12.22 -56.57 21.20
N TYR A 512 -12.49 -55.87 22.30
CA TYR A 512 -11.94 -54.55 22.58
C TYR A 512 -10.46 -54.60 22.99
N ARG A 513 -9.69 -53.60 22.53
CA ARG A 513 -8.28 -53.41 22.88
C ARG A 513 -8.09 -52.03 23.50
N ASP A 514 -7.49 -51.93 24.68
CA ASP A 514 -7.26 -50.60 25.27
C ASP A 514 -6.25 -49.82 24.39
N ILE A 515 -5.09 -50.42 24.11
CA ILE A 515 -4.02 -49.86 23.28
C ILE A 515 -3.63 -50.85 22.17
N TYR A 516 -3.68 -50.40 20.92
CA TYR A 516 -3.30 -51.17 19.74
C TYR A 516 -2.24 -50.45 18.92
N VAL A 517 -1.04 -51.04 18.86
CA VAL A 517 0.13 -50.47 18.18
C VAL A 517 0.48 -51.38 16.99
N ASN A 518 0.37 -50.84 15.78
CA ASN A 518 0.55 -51.60 14.53
C ASN A 518 1.51 -50.86 13.58
N THR A 519 2.01 -51.56 12.57
CA THR A 519 2.74 -51.04 11.40
C THR A 519 3.74 -49.94 11.76
N ARG A 520 4.76 -50.28 12.57
CA ARG A 520 5.83 -49.36 13.01
C ARG A 520 5.36 -48.16 13.85
N GLY A 521 4.12 -48.15 14.32
CA GLY A 521 3.65 -47.15 15.26
C GLY A 521 4.31 -47.29 16.64
N ALA A 522 4.29 -46.24 17.44
CA ALA A 522 4.74 -46.29 18.83
C ALA A 522 3.74 -45.68 19.81
N VAL A 523 3.62 -46.31 20.98
CA VAL A 523 2.95 -45.72 22.15
C VAL A 523 3.94 -45.66 23.30
N ARG A 524 4.05 -44.49 23.94
CA ARG A 524 4.79 -44.31 25.19
C ARG A 524 3.86 -43.81 26.28
N CYS A 525 3.95 -44.39 27.46
CA CYS A 525 3.20 -43.93 28.62
C CYS A 525 4.09 -43.11 29.55
N LEU A 526 3.47 -42.14 30.21
CA LEU A 526 4.03 -41.25 31.21
C LEU A 526 3.09 -41.23 32.42
N ASN A 527 3.63 -40.96 33.60
CA ASN A 527 2.88 -40.74 34.84
C ASN A 527 1.84 -41.83 35.13
N ARG A 528 0.56 -41.60 34.84
CA ARG A 528 -0.53 -42.57 35.10
C ARG A 528 -1.29 -42.94 33.84
N VAL A 529 -1.58 -44.24 33.71
CA VAL A 529 -2.54 -44.78 32.74
C VAL A 529 -3.51 -45.70 33.48
N GLN A 530 -4.79 -45.37 33.43
CA GLN A 530 -5.84 -46.19 34.02
C GLN A 530 -6.62 -46.92 32.93
N PHE A 531 -6.78 -48.23 33.10
CA PHE A 531 -7.72 -49.02 32.30
C PHE A 531 -9.09 -49.00 32.98
N GLY A 532 -10.03 -48.27 32.39
CA GLY A 532 -11.36 -48.05 32.94
C GLY A 532 -12.33 -49.21 32.70
N GLY A 533 -13.25 -49.39 33.65
CA GLY A 533 -14.42 -50.27 33.54
C GLY A 533 -14.16 -51.72 33.98
N ALA A 534 -15.13 -52.32 34.66
CA ALA A 534 -15.18 -53.76 34.87
C ALA A 534 -15.88 -54.42 33.68
N GLY A 535 -15.29 -55.47 33.09
CA GLY A 535 -15.89 -56.13 31.93
C GLY A 535 -14.93 -56.85 31.01
N SER A 536 -15.51 -57.49 29.98
CA SER A 536 -14.82 -58.28 28.97
C SER A 536 -13.99 -57.41 28.04
N ARG A 537 -12.75 -57.83 27.76
CA ARG A 537 -11.85 -57.20 26.78
C ARG A 537 -10.89 -58.23 26.20
N PHE A 538 -10.42 -58.00 24.97
CA PHE A 538 -9.49 -58.90 24.32
C PHE A 538 -8.08 -58.74 24.88
N VAL A 539 -7.59 -57.50 24.93
CA VAL A 539 -6.21 -57.18 25.32
C VAL A 539 -6.09 -55.75 25.83
N SER A 540 -5.22 -55.50 26.80
CA SER A 540 -4.93 -54.12 27.24
C SER A 540 -3.84 -53.47 26.40
N VAL A 541 -2.77 -54.20 26.08
CA VAL A 541 -1.74 -53.70 25.16
C VAL A 541 -1.44 -54.75 24.10
N GLU A 542 -1.63 -54.38 22.84
CA GLU A 542 -1.26 -55.22 21.71
C GLU A 542 -0.27 -54.49 20.78
N CYS A 543 0.84 -55.16 20.48
CA CYS A 543 1.85 -54.68 19.53
C CYS A 543 2.04 -55.70 18.40
N VAL A 544 1.84 -55.26 17.16
CA VAL A 544 1.94 -56.11 15.97
C VAL A 544 2.66 -55.38 14.84
N ASN A 545 3.17 -56.11 13.85
CA ASN A 545 3.87 -55.57 12.67
C ASN A 545 4.89 -54.47 13.01
N GLN A 546 5.86 -54.82 13.86
CA GLN A 546 6.90 -53.89 14.34
C GLN A 546 6.38 -52.71 15.19
N GLY A 547 5.17 -52.81 15.75
CA GLY A 547 4.65 -51.84 16.71
C GLY A 547 5.45 -51.84 18.02
N LEU A 548 5.63 -50.66 18.60
CA LEU A 548 6.41 -50.44 19.81
C LEU A 548 5.54 -49.87 20.94
N PHE A 549 5.50 -50.56 22.08
CA PHE A 549 4.95 -50.02 23.32
C PHE A 549 6.04 -49.81 24.36
N VAL A 550 6.00 -48.68 25.08
CA VAL A 550 6.93 -48.36 26.17
C VAL A 550 6.15 -47.83 27.37
N ALA A 551 6.15 -48.60 28.46
CA ALA A 551 5.49 -48.26 29.71
C ALA A 551 6.14 -47.05 30.40
N SER A 552 7.47 -47.02 30.50
CA SER A 552 8.27 -45.87 30.92
C SER A 552 9.69 -46.02 30.38
N ASP A 553 10.36 -44.91 30.09
CA ASP A 553 11.79 -44.83 29.81
C ASP A 553 12.59 -44.22 30.97
N ASN A 554 11.91 -43.81 32.05
CA ASN A 554 12.51 -43.15 33.20
C ASN A 554 12.27 -43.94 34.51
N PRO A 555 13.27 -44.67 35.03
CA PRO A 555 13.14 -45.42 36.28
C PRO A 555 12.91 -44.53 37.51
N ALA A 556 13.26 -43.23 37.46
CA ALA A 556 13.01 -42.30 38.57
C ALA A 556 11.54 -41.88 38.68
N VAL A 557 10.77 -42.03 37.59
CA VAL A 557 9.34 -41.68 37.52
C VAL A 557 8.59 -42.81 36.84
N PRO A 558 8.39 -43.96 37.53
CA PRO A 558 7.78 -45.12 36.91
C PRO A 558 6.31 -44.84 36.59
N THR A 559 5.87 -45.28 35.41
CA THR A 559 4.47 -45.14 35.01
C THR A 559 3.61 -46.07 35.85
N GLN A 560 2.52 -45.55 36.40
CA GLN A 560 1.55 -46.27 37.20
C GLN A 560 0.39 -46.75 36.32
N PHE A 561 0.16 -48.06 36.32
CA PHE A 561 -0.95 -48.71 35.66
C PHE A 561 -1.91 -49.29 36.70
N PHE A 562 -3.19 -49.00 36.54
CA PHE A 562 -4.25 -49.48 37.44
C PHE A 562 -5.58 -49.62 36.71
N SER A 563 -6.55 -50.29 37.32
CA SER A 563 -7.90 -50.45 36.76
C SER A 563 -8.97 -50.00 37.75
N SER A 564 -10.11 -49.48 37.27
CA SER A 564 -11.26 -49.13 38.14
C SER A 564 -12.11 -50.34 38.56
N GLY A 565 -11.76 -51.54 38.13
CA GLY A 565 -12.38 -52.81 38.49
C GLY A 565 -11.60 -53.99 37.92
N THR A 566 -12.06 -55.22 38.22
CA THR A 566 -11.44 -56.42 37.67
C THR A 566 -11.87 -56.63 36.22
N MET A 567 -10.88 -56.66 35.32
CA MET A 567 -11.09 -56.82 33.89
C MET A 567 -11.06 -58.30 33.50
N SER A 568 -11.92 -58.75 32.58
CA SER A 568 -11.94 -60.15 32.14
C SER A 568 -11.29 -60.27 30.76
N MET A 569 -10.07 -60.80 30.70
CA MET A 569 -9.32 -60.97 29.45
C MET A 569 -9.83 -62.20 28.69
N THR A 570 -10.42 -61.98 27.52
CA THR A 570 -10.79 -63.06 26.57
C THR A 570 -9.59 -63.49 25.72
N GLY A 571 -8.61 -62.59 25.54
CA GLY A 571 -7.31 -62.88 24.95
C GLY A 571 -6.24 -62.97 26.04
N VAL A 572 -5.51 -61.88 26.25
CA VAL A 572 -4.43 -61.76 27.25
C VAL A 572 -4.29 -60.32 27.73
N TRP A 573 -3.57 -60.05 28.83
CA TRP A 573 -3.26 -58.66 29.20
C TRP A 573 -2.35 -57.96 28.18
N CYS A 574 -1.21 -58.59 27.85
CA CYS A 574 -0.25 -58.06 26.87
C CYS A 574 -0.01 -59.07 25.74
N ARG A 575 -0.26 -58.64 24.50
CA ARG A 575 -0.06 -59.45 23.29
C ARG A 575 0.98 -58.81 22.38
N VAL A 576 2.00 -59.56 21.98
CA VAL A 576 3.01 -59.07 21.05
C VAL A 576 3.28 -60.09 19.96
N THR A 577 3.06 -59.73 18.70
CA THR A 577 3.32 -60.62 17.57
C THR A 577 3.99 -59.89 16.40
N MET A 578 4.43 -60.65 15.39
CA MET A 578 4.88 -60.12 14.09
C MET A 578 5.98 -59.05 14.24
N GLY A 579 7.01 -59.38 15.03
CA GLY A 579 8.16 -58.51 15.29
C GLY A 579 7.85 -57.26 16.12
N GLY A 580 6.67 -57.16 16.74
CA GLY A 580 6.36 -56.10 17.70
C GLY A 580 7.21 -56.19 18.98
N TYR A 581 7.22 -55.11 19.77
CA TYR A 581 7.97 -55.03 21.02
C TYR A 581 7.19 -54.25 22.08
N ALA A 582 7.04 -54.84 23.27
CA ALA A 582 6.45 -54.16 24.43
C ALA A 582 7.45 -54.10 25.59
N ASN A 583 7.90 -52.89 25.91
CA ASN A 583 8.74 -52.59 27.06
C ASN A 583 7.86 -52.22 28.26
N TRP A 584 7.93 -53.03 29.30
CA TRP A 584 7.29 -52.83 30.59
C TRP A 584 8.30 -52.63 31.73
N THR A 585 9.55 -52.32 31.40
CA THR A 585 10.53 -51.89 32.40
C THR A 585 10.05 -50.58 33.05
N SER A 586 10.46 -50.36 34.30
CA SER A 586 10.23 -49.10 35.01
C SER A 586 8.74 -48.70 35.14
N CYS A 587 7.84 -49.65 35.38
CA CYS A 587 6.42 -49.37 35.65
C CYS A 587 5.90 -50.07 36.90
N ASN A 588 4.73 -49.64 37.39
CA ASN A 588 4.04 -50.26 38.51
C ASN A 588 2.63 -50.72 38.09
N LEU A 589 2.32 -52.00 38.31
CA LEU A 589 1.01 -52.64 38.00
C LEU A 589 0.21 -53.02 39.26
N ALA A 590 0.64 -52.65 40.47
CA ALA A 590 0.01 -53.11 41.71
C ALA A 590 -1.48 -52.73 41.86
N GLY A 591 -1.93 -51.66 41.19
CA GLY A 591 -3.34 -51.24 41.18
C GLY A 591 -4.17 -51.84 40.04
N ALA A 592 -3.59 -52.70 39.19
CA ALA A 592 -4.26 -53.30 38.04
C ALA A 592 -4.81 -54.69 38.39
N ALA A 593 -6.06 -54.96 38.04
CA ALA A 593 -6.72 -56.23 38.31
C ALA A 593 -7.35 -56.83 37.05
N ALA A 594 -7.04 -58.09 36.78
CA ALA A 594 -7.62 -58.85 35.68
C ALA A 594 -7.72 -60.36 35.95
N THR A 595 -8.66 -61.02 35.28
CA THR A 595 -8.75 -62.47 35.12
C THR A 595 -8.45 -62.85 33.67
N GLY A 596 -8.13 -64.11 33.41
CA GLY A 596 -7.67 -64.62 32.11
C GLY A 596 -6.15 -64.75 32.04
N SER A 597 -5.66 -64.99 30.83
CA SER A 597 -4.25 -65.25 30.55
C SER A 597 -3.42 -63.96 30.60
N ARG A 598 -2.19 -64.04 31.11
CA ARG A 598 -1.33 -62.87 31.36
C ARG A 598 -0.70 -62.30 30.09
N TYR A 599 -0.07 -63.11 29.26
CA TYR A 599 0.63 -62.61 28.08
C TYR A 599 0.63 -63.59 26.93
N TYR A 600 0.83 -63.08 25.72
CA TYR A 600 1.06 -63.89 24.52
C TYR A 600 2.13 -63.24 23.65
N ALA A 601 3.24 -63.95 23.43
CA ALA A 601 4.32 -63.55 22.53
C ALA A 601 4.54 -64.61 21.45
N ASP A 602 4.57 -64.22 20.17
CA ASP A 602 4.67 -65.15 19.02
C ASP A 602 5.25 -64.43 17.79
N THR A 603 5.69 -65.17 16.76
CA THR A 603 6.12 -64.61 15.45
C THR A 603 7.12 -63.45 15.60
N GLY A 604 8.22 -63.68 16.33
CA GLY A 604 9.27 -62.69 16.60
C GLY A 604 8.88 -61.57 17.57
N GLY A 605 7.68 -61.63 18.17
CA GLY A 605 7.20 -60.66 19.15
C GLY A 605 7.92 -60.78 20.50
N GLY A 606 8.24 -59.63 21.10
CA GLY A 606 9.00 -59.54 22.34
C GLY A 606 8.30 -58.77 23.45
N ILE A 607 8.30 -59.33 24.65
CA ILE A 607 7.82 -58.66 25.87
C ILE A 607 8.96 -58.58 26.88
N ASP A 608 9.29 -57.37 27.31
CA ASP A 608 10.35 -57.10 28.27
C ASP A 608 9.79 -56.48 29.55
N THR A 609 9.81 -57.22 30.64
CA THR A 609 9.34 -56.77 31.97
C THR A 609 10.47 -56.32 32.88
N GLY A 610 11.74 -56.43 32.44
CA GLY A 610 12.90 -56.14 33.29
C GLY A 610 13.07 -57.14 34.44
N GLY A 611 12.66 -58.40 34.26
CA GLY A 611 12.77 -59.45 35.28
C GLY A 611 11.57 -59.57 36.21
N GLY A 612 10.38 -59.13 35.79
CA GLY A 612 9.15 -59.19 36.58
C GLY A 612 8.60 -60.60 36.85
N GLY A 613 9.14 -61.62 36.17
CA GLY A 613 8.73 -63.02 36.30
C GLY A 613 7.36 -63.32 35.69
N ALA A 614 7.01 -64.61 35.57
CA ALA A 614 5.82 -65.06 34.82
C ALA A 614 4.46 -64.51 35.32
N ASN A 615 4.40 -63.96 36.54
CA ASN A 615 3.19 -63.40 37.16
C ASN A 615 3.14 -61.86 37.12
N PHE A 616 4.05 -61.20 36.41
CA PHE A 616 4.15 -59.73 36.37
C PHE A 616 2.85 -59.02 35.97
N PHE A 617 2.22 -59.46 34.86
CA PHE A 617 0.93 -58.92 34.44
C PHE A 617 -0.21 -59.51 35.25
N PRO A 618 -1.30 -58.77 35.52
CA PRO A 618 -2.46 -59.33 36.20
C PRO A 618 -3.16 -60.40 35.34
N GLY A 619 -3.83 -61.34 36.01
CA GLY A 619 -4.44 -62.51 35.41
C GLY A 619 -4.46 -63.68 36.40
N ASN A 620 -5.28 -64.69 36.11
CA ASN A 620 -5.33 -65.93 36.89
C ASN A 620 -4.90 -67.18 36.07
N ALA A 621 -4.58 -67.01 34.79
CA ALA A 621 -4.00 -68.04 33.94
C ALA A 621 -2.60 -67.63 33.46
N GLY A 622 -1.73 -68.62 33.22
CA GLY A 622 -0.36 -68.39 32.72
C GLY A 622 -0.33 -67.69 31.36
N GLY A 623 0.81 -67.08 31.02
CA GLY A 623 1.07 -66.56 29.68
C GLY A 623 1.82 -67.56 28.81
N THR A 624 1.86 -67.27 27.50
CA THR A 624 2.53 -68.11 26.50
C THR A 624 3.53 -67.28 25.70
N ALA A 625 4.77 -67.76 25.60
CA ALA A 625 5.74 -67.27 24.63
C ALA A 625 6.09 -68.43 23.69
N VAL A 626 5.78 -68.30 22.40
CA VAL A 626 5.91 -69.37 21.42
C VAL A 626 7.33 -69.40 20.86
N ALA A 627 8.17 -70.25 21.42
CA ALA A 627 9.57 -70.35 21.01
C ALA A 627 9.74 -70.77 19.53
N ALA A 628 8.85 -71.62 19.01
CA ALA A 628 8.91 -72.13 17.62
C ALA A 628 8.84 -71.02 16.55
N THR A 629 8.26 -69.88 16.89
CA THR A 629 8.11 -68.72 16.02
C THR A 629 8.94 -67.53 16.52
N MET A 630 9.92 -67.79 17.39
CA MET A 630 10.80 -66.78 18.00
C MET A 630 10.08 -65.75 18.89
N GLY A 631 8.91 -66.08 19.45
CA GLY A 631 8.26 -65.27 20.48
C GLY A 631 8.99 -65.39 21.83
N TRP A 632 9.15 -64.29 22.56
CA TRP A 632 9.90 -64.28 23.82
C TRP A 632 9.31 -63.34 24.89
N TYR A 633 9.60 -63.67 26.14
CA TYR A 633 9.19 -62.95 27.35
C TYR A 633 10.36 -62.95 28.34
N ARG A 634 10.75 -61.80 28.90
CA ARG A 634 11.86 -61.68 29.86
C ARG A 634 11.57 -60.77 31.05
#